data_AF-A0A7L1NGN1-F1
#
_entry.id   AF-A0A7L1NGN1-F1
#
_cell.length_a   1.000
_cell.length_b   1.000
_cell.length_c   1.000
_cell.angle_alpha   90.00
_cell.angle_beta   90.00
_cell.angle_gamma   90.00
#
_symmetry.space_group_name_H-M   'P 1'
#
loop_
_entity.id
_entity.type
_entity.pdbx_description
1 polymer ?
#
loop_
_entity_poly.entity_id
_entity_poly.type
_entity_poly.pdbx_seq_one_letter_code
_entity_poly.pdbx_strand_id
1 'polypeptide(L)'
;MTLQELLKQAASLYPDREAVCFDECNGKPPASHTYTMVVKLATELTAFLQERCGQQGKCEIGLYCYPGVNLPAWILGILQVPAAYSPIDPDAPPMVSAYFMRKINLQYVLVENDKVNKFQRSHAGWFYDSSSSGEHVGLTLFRVSSSTTDVNSEAESVKRKHKVVKPAGDSSQSGSTLSPDWNGGNVGAGQEASLAYVLHTSGTTGVPKVVRVPHRCIVPNIQHLKSLFEVTQEDVLFLASPLTFDPSVVELFVALTSGASVLIVPNAVKMMPVELSAALFHHHRVTVLQATPTLFRRFGADVIKSTVLSAHTSLRVLALGGEAFPALSLLRSWKHEENRTSVFNLYGVTEVSSWATCYQIPEEVFGADFRTDFPVPLGSPLLGTKIEVRGASGSTVLEGEGQMFIGGEERVCFLDDEVTVPPGTMRATGDFVRVQDAQFFFLGRKDNQIKRHGKRLNVECLQQAAEDLSQVEACAVSWYQQEKLLLFVVPRGVLEERETLGELQKRVPAHAVPDELVLIEALPVTPHGKVDLLGLHQIYQSRVDSRRRDSEPSGAEDLWEGLQYLWKSVLGLPGDSSGVSKEAVFLHSGGDSLKALRFHDEIEMLVGQAVPGLLDVILSHSVGEVYRHTLEALSPGDGRGRAAKRKVSGGGGEEGRDKHVRLEPQRALEGVSGFSSFLALSRGNRIFSMDFSKSFVRPGGAAQAGEELLQQPPFLRVVTPGVLKSRGQGSATENGAFTVTEKTKGTDGFSVQQTHADGRGAAPAEVALRVRWKSNTRKCVDASPLVVVPSAGKAAVSVYVGSHSHAMQALDLDSGELRWEKTLGDRIESSACASRCGGFVVVGCYDGLVYVLRSSDGEVHWTFATGDSVKSSAVVDPSSGLVYVGSHDQHTYALDIYAKACVWSLHCQGGAVFSSPCLSASPHHLYVATLGGLLLAVNPVTGKKIWKSVLGKPLFSSPHCNEKSVCVGCVDGNLYCYTHSGEKVWQFSTKGPVFSSPCISSLTEQGIFVGSHDRFIYCCGAEGTLLWKFEATSSVYGTPFVFHSGDVKDKVLLAAASTDGNVWILDAKSGRAEGVDKLPGEVFSSPVVWGTKLVVGCRNDYVYCLELGVTAR
;
A
#
# COMPACT_ATOMS: atom_id res chain seq x y z
N MET A 1 19.65 -35.01 -7.13
CA MET A 1 20.25 -35.18 -5.80
C MET A 1 19.64 -34.13 -4.86
N THR A 2 19.26 -34.51 -3.65
CA THR A 2 18.59 -33.66 -2.66
C THR A 2 19.54 -33.24 -1.52
N LEU A 3 19.10 -32.33 -0.65
CA LEU A 3 19.95 -31.83 0.45
C LEU A 3 20.22 -32.92 1.49
N GLN A 4 19.19 -33.72 1.79
CA GLN A 4 19.24 -34.86 2.70
C GLN A 4 20.12 -35.99 2.16
N GLU A 5 20.16 -36.21 0.84
CA GLU A 5 21.10 -37.16 0.21
C GLU A 5 22.55 -36.71 0.37
N LEU A 6 22.84 -35.42 0.09
CA LEU A 6 24.19 -34.86 0.25
C LEU A 6 24.66 -34.90 1.70
N LEU A 7 23.79 -34.58 2.65
CA LEU A 7 24.14 -34.64 4.08
C LEU A 7 24.36 -36.10 4.52
N LYS A 8 23.49 -37.05 4.13
CA LYS A 8 23.69 -38.47 4.42
C LYS A 8 25.01 -39.00 3.87
N GLN A 9 25.39 -38.57 2.67
CA GLN A 9 26.68 -38.91 2.09
C GLN A 9 27.84 -38.38 2.95
N ALA A 10 27.80 -37.10 3.36
CA ALA A 10 28.81 -36.54 4.25
C ALA A 10 28.86 -37.26 5.61
N ALA A 11 27.70 -37.56 6.21
CA ALA A 11 27.60 -38.28 7.48
C ALA A 11 28.19 -39.71 7.40
N SER A 12 28.06 -40.38 6.24
CA SER A 12 28.66 -41.69 6.03
C SER A 12 30.20 -41.66 5.97
N LEU A 13 30.76 -40.51 5.53
CA LEU A 13 32.20 -40.31 5.44
C LEU A 13 32.80 -39.81 6.75
N TYR A 14 32.04 -39.03 7.53
CA TYR A 14 32.50 -38.34 8.74
C TYR A 14 31.61 -38.58 9.97
N PRO A 15 31.26 -39.84 10.31
CA PRO A 15 30.24 -40.15 11.31
C PRO A 15 30.52 -39.60 12.71
N ASP A 16 31.80 -39.60 13.11
CA ASP A 16 32.22 -39.23 14.47
C ASP A 16 32.65 -37.76 14.59
N ARG A 17 32.68 -37.01 13.49
CA ARG A 17 32.99 -35.58 13.54
C ARG A 17 31.81 -34.80 14.11
N GLU A 18 32.13 -33.70 14.78
CA GLU A 18 31.14 -32.73 15.21
C GLU A 18 30.47 -32.08 14.00
N ALA A 19 29.15 -32.19 13.92
CA ALA A 19 28.34 -31.59 12.85
C ALA A 19 27.78 -30.23 13.27
N VAL A 20 27.49 -30.05 14.56
CA VAL A 20 26.92 -28.82 15.10
C VAL A 20 27.33 -28.64 16.56
N CYS A 21 27.68 -27.39 16.90
CA CYS A 21 27.95 -26.93 18.24
C CYS A 21 27.04 -25.75 18.58
N PHE A 22 26.39 -25.80 19.74
CA PHE A 22 25.58 -24.73 20.31
C PHE A 22 26.22 -24.24 21.60
N ASP A 23 26.60 -22.96 21.63
CA ASP A 23 27.20 -22.32 22.80
C ASP A 23 26.30 -21.19 23.30
N GLU A 24 25.80 -21.31 24.54
CA GLU A 24 25.00 -20.27 25.20
C GLU A 24 25.83 -19.03 25.60
N CYS A 25 27.17 -19.11 25.53
CA CYS A 25 28.13 -18.09 25.93
C CYS A 25 27.96 -17.59 27.37
N ASN A 26 27.44 -18.44 28.26
CA ASN A 26 27.18 -18.14 29.67
C ASN A 26 28.09 -18.88 30.65
N GLY A 27 29.22 -19.41 30.15
CA GLY A 27 30.21 -20.17 30.94
C GLY A 27 29.88 -21.65 31.15
N LYS A 28 28.73 -22.13 30.67
CA LYS A 28 28.44 -23.57 30.60
C LYS A 28 29.17 -24.22 29.41
N PRO A 29 29.48 -25.53 29.47
CA PRO A 29 30.05 -26.23 28.33
C PRO A 29 29.08 -26.20 27.13
N PRO A 30 29.58 -25.98 25.90
CA PRO A 30 28.77 -26.04 24.69
C PRO A 30 28.13 -27.43 24.51
N ALA A 31 26.92 -27.45 23.95
CA ALA A 31 26.27 -28.68 23.53
C ALA A 31 26.62 -28.98 22.08
N SER A 32 27.04 -30.20 21.76
CA SER A 32 27.35 -30.57 20.38
C SER A 32 26.83 -31.95 19.99
N HIS A 33 26.56 -32.11 18.69
CA HIS A 33 26.15 -33.38 18.09
C HIS A 33 27.11 -33.78 16.98
N THR A 34 27.47 -35.06 16.95
CA THR A 34 28.19 -35.64 15.81
C THR A 34 27.26 -35.88 14.63
N TYR A 35 27.81 -36.11 13.44
CA TYR A 35 27.05 -36.50 12.27
C TYR A 35 26.17 -37.75 12.51
N THR A 36 26.71 -38.77 13.19
CA THR A 36 25.94 -39.96 13.57
C THR A 36 24.74 -39.59 14.45
N MET A 37 24.93 -38.69 15.43
CA MET A 37 23.84 -38.26 16.30
C MET A 37 22.79 -37.44 15.54
N VAL A 38 23.21 -36.52 14.67
CA VAL A 38 22.30 -35.73 13.81
C VAL A 38 21.45 -36.65 12.93
N VAL A 39 22.05 -37.65 12.28
CA VAL A 39 21.32 -38.61 11.44
C VAL A 39 20.38 -39.47 12.28
N LYS A 40 20.82 -39.95 13.45
CA LYS A 40 19.99 -40.73 14.36
C LYS A 40 18.73 -39.96 14.78
N LEU A 41 18.90 -38.75 15.32
CA LEU A 41 17.79 -37.90 15.74
C LEU A 41 16.86 -37.53 14.57
N ALA A 42 17.43 -37.29 13.39
CA ALA A 42 16.64 -37.04 12.18
C ALA A 42 15.80 -38.25 11.79
N THR A 43 16.37 -39.47 11.84
CA THR A 43 15.64 -40.72 11.54
C THR A 43 14.51 -40.98 12.55
N GLU A 44 14.73 -40.68 13.83
CA GLU A 44 13.67 -40.75 14.86
C GLU A 44 12.52 -39.79 14.54
N LEU A 45 12.83 -38.53 14.17
CA LEU A 45 11.82 -37.56 13.75
C LEU A 45 11.11 -37.99 12.45
N THR A 46 11.83 -38.53 11.47
CA THR A 46 11.26 -39.03 10.22
C THR A 46 10.25 -40.14 10.47
N ALA A 47 10.58 -41.12 11.32
CA ALA A 47 9.65 -42.20 11.67
C ALA A 47 8.38 -41.65 12.33
N PHE A 48 8.53 -40.68 13.25
CA PHE A 48 7.42 -39.99 13.89
C PHE A 48 6.52 -39.24 12.88
N LEU A 49 7.12 -38.52 11.93
CA LEU A 49 6.37 -37.80 10.90
C LEU A 49 5.67 -38.75 9.91
N GLN A 50 6.28 -39.88 9.54
CA GLN A 50 5.66 -40.88 8.66
C GLN A 50 4.43 -41.54 9.29
N GLU A 51 4.43 -41.71 10.61
CA GLU A 51 3.28 -42.26 11.33
C GLU A 51 2.12 -41.26 11.43
N ARG A 52 2.43 -39.97 11.59
CA ARG A 52 1.45 -38.93 11.96
C ARG A 52 0.97 -38.04 10.83
N CYS A 53 1.80 -37.83 9.81
CA CYS A 53 1.44 -37.05 8.63
C CYS A 53 0.98 -38.00 7.53
N GLY A 54 -0.29 -37.89 7.10
CA GLY A 54 -0.87 -38.78 6.08
C GLY A 54 -0.12 -38.74 4.74
N GLN A 55 -0.13 -39.87 4.00
CA GLN A 55 0.58 -40.05 2.71
C GLN A 55 0.01 -39.27 1.50
N GLN A 56 -0.79 -38.22 1.71
CA GLN A 56 -1.43 -37.46 0.63
C GLN A 56 -0.65 -36.19 0.28
N GLY A 57 0.17 -36.25 -0.78
CA GLY A 57 0.65 -35.08 -1.53
C GLY A 57 1.54 -34.09 -0.76
N LYS A 58 2.12 -33.14 -1.50
CA LYS A 58 3.10 -32.13 -1.05
C LYS A 58 2.79 -31.58 0.35
N CYS A 59 3.60 -31.95 1.34
CA CYS A 59 3.43 -31.51 2.72
C CYS A 59 4.43 -30.37 3.01
N GLU A 60 3.94 -29.25 3.50
CA GLU A 60 4.80 -28.21 4.08
C GLU A 60 4.70 -28.37 5.60
N ILE A 61 5.84 -28.40 6.30
CA ILE A 61 5.89 -28.57 7.75
C ILE A 61 6.52 -27.33 8.37
N GLY A 62 5.76 -26.66 9.24
CA GLY A 62 6.24 -25.52 10.00
C GLY A 62 7.24 -25.95 11.06
N LEU A 63 8.28 -25.16 11.27
CA LEU A 63 9.24 -25.37 12.34
C LEU A 63 9.32 -24.10 13.20
N TYR A 64 8.71 -24.13 14.37
CA TYR A 64 8.67 -23.04 15.36
C TYR A 64 9.69 -23.32 16.46
N CYS A 65 10.90 -22.78 16.31
CA CYS A 65 12.02 -23.01 17.24
C CYS A 65 13.02 -21.85 17.23
N TYR A 66 13.88 -21.79 18.25
CA TYR A 66 15.14 -21.05 18.13
C TYR A 66 16.24 -21.95 17.56
N PRO A 67 17.25 -21.40 16.86
CA PRO A 67 18.41 -22.17 16.44
C PRO A 67 19.15 -22.73 17.67
N GLY A 68 19.31 -24.05 17.70
CA GLY A 68 20.03 -24.76 18.75
C GLY A 68 20.65 -26.06 18.23
N VAL A 69 21.25 -26.85 19.11
CA VAL A 69 22.02 -28.05 18.73
C VAL A 69 21.20 -29.08 17.93
N ASN A 70 19.89 -29.18 18.16
CA ASN A 70 19.02 -30.13 17.47
C ASN A 70 18.53 -29.65 16.09
N LEU A 71 18.75 -28.38 15.73
CA LEU A 71 18.22 -27.77 14.52
C LEU A 71 18.59 -28.56 13.24
N PRO A 72 19.85 -28.97 13.00
CA PRO A 72 20.19 -29.77 11.82
C PRO A 72 19.42 -31.09 11.74
N ALA A 73 19.22 -31.76 12.87
CA ALA A 73 18.48 -33.01 12.93
C ALA A 73 16.99 -32.80 12.63
N TRP A 74 16.40 -31.71 13.14
CA TRP A 74 15.01 -31.37 12.87
C TRP A 74 14.75 -31.07 11.39
N ILE A 75 15.57 -30.22 10.78
CA ILE A 75 15.48 -29.92 9.35
C ILE A 75 15.68 -31.18 8.51
N LEU A 76 16.72 -31.98 8.83
CA LEU A 76 16.99 -33.21 8.11
C LEU A 76 15.85 -34.23 8.24
N GLY A 77 15.23 -34.34 9.42
CA GLY A 77 14.10 -35.25 9.65
C GLY A 77 12.86 -34.89 8.83
N ILE A 78 12.58 -33.59 8.67
CA ILE A 78 11.52 -33.07 7.79
C ILE A 78 11.84 -33.37 6.31
N LEU A 79 13.08 -33.09 5.86
CA LEU A 79 13.48 -33.31 4.47
C LEU A 79 13.53 -34.79 4.05
N GLN A 80 13.56 -35.71 5.02
CA GLN A 80 13.53 -37.16 4.74
C GLN A 80 12.10 -37.69 4.49
N VAL A 81 11.06 -36.93 4.83
CA VAL A 81 9.72 -37.16 4.30
C VAL A 81 9.50 -36.29 3.05
N PRO A 82 8.48 -36.55 2.20
CA PRO A 82 8.17 -35.72 1.03
C PRO A 82 7.65 -34.31 1.38
N ALA A 83 8.41 -33.56 2.18
CA ALA A 83 8.02 -32.28 2.74
C ALA A 83 9.13 -31.22 2.69
N ALA A 84 8.70 -29.97 2.53
CA ALA A 84 9.55 -28.81 2.73
C ALA A 84 9.40 -28.28 4.16
N TYR A 85 10.50 -27.84 4.76
CA TYR A 85 10.42 -27.16 6.05
C TYR A 85 10.12 -25.66 5.85
N SER A 86 9.33 -25.10 6.77
CA SER A 86 8.93 -23.69 6.77
C SER A 86 9.27 -23.08 8.13
N PRO A 87 10.37 -22.31 8.26
CA PRO A 87 10.77 -21.75 9.54
C PRO A 87 9.79 -20.66 10.00
N ILE A 88 9.39 -20.73 11.27
CA ILE A 88 8.49 -19.76 11.90
C ILE A 88 9.21 -19.18 13.11
N ASP A 89 9.54 -17.89 13.03
CA ASP A 89 10.28 -17.18 14.08
C ASP A 89 9.40 -17.02 15.34
N PRO A 90 9.83 -17.54 16.50
CA PRO A 90 9.10 -17.37 17.75
C PRO A 90 8.97 -15.92 18.21
N ASP A 91 9.85 -15.02 17.78
CA ASP A 91 9.86 -13.60 18.16
C ASP A 91 9.13 -12.70 17.17
N ALA A 92 8.69 -13.25 16.02
CA ALA A 92 7.85 -12.51 15.11
C ALA A 92 6.49 -12.16 15.74
N PRO A 93 5.91 -10.98 15.43
CA PRO A 93 4.55 -10.65 15.85
C PRO A 93 3.56 -11.75 15.42
N PRO A 94 2.65 -12.23 16.29
CA PRO A 94 1.79 -13.39 15.99
C PRO A 94 0.96 -13.25 14.70
N MET A 95 0.59 -12.01 14.34
CA MET A 95 -0.13 -11.72 13.10
C MET A 95 0.69 -12.05 11.84
N VAL A 96 2.01 -11.88 11.88
CA VAL A 96 2.92 -12.14 10.76
C VAL A 96 3.13 -13.64 10.58
N SER A 97 3.40 -14.36 11.68
CA SER A 97 3.52 -15.83 11.65
C SER A 97 2.20 -16.50 11.27
N ALA A 98 1.07 -16.02 11.78
CA ALA A 98 -0.26 -16.50 11.39
C ALA A 98 -0.55 -16.25 9.91
N TYR A 99 -0.24 -15.06 9.39
CA TYR A 99 -0.39 -14.76 7.97
C TYR A 99 0.43 -15.74 7.11
N PHE A 100 1.70 -15.96 7.46
CA PHE A 100 2.57 -16.90 6.74
C PHE A 100 2.00 -18.32 6.75
N MET A 101 1.64 -18.85 7.92
CA MET A 101 1.06 -20.19 8.07
C MET A 101 -0.24 -20.36 7.25
N ARG A 102 -1.11 -19.34 7.20
CA ARG A 102 -2.34 -19.36 6.39
C ARG A 102 -2.03 -19.28 4.90
N LYS A 103 -1.12 -18.39 4.50
CA LYS A 103 -0.79 -18.15 3.10
C LYS A 103 -0.21 -19.41 2.44
N ILE A 104 0.46 -20.25 3.22
CA ILE A 104 1.01 -21.52 2.74
C ILE A 104 0.09 -22.72 2.99
N ASN A 105 -1.11 -22.49 3.56
CA ASN A 105 -2.07 -23.53 3.93
C ASN A 105 -1.44 -24.65 4.78
N LEU A 106 -0.67 -24.22 5.78
CA LEU A 106 0.14 -25.12 6.59
C LEU A 106 -0.74 -26.10 7.38
N GLN A 107 -0.45 -27.39 7.27
CA GLN A 107 -1.23 -28.44 7.97
C GLN A 107 -0.61 -28.87 9.29
N TYR A 108 0.72 -28.83 9.37
CA TYR A 108 1.49 -29.35 10.49
C TYR A 108 2.53 -28.32 10.93
N VAL A 109 2.63 -28.11 12.24
CA VAL A 109 3.67 -27.27 12.86
C VAL A 109 4.38 -28.08 13.93
N LEU A 110 5.68 -28.26 13.78
CA LEU A 110 6.56 -28.74 14.83
C LEU A 110 6.97 -27.55 15.69
N VAL A 111 6.72 -27.65 16.99
CA VAL A 111 6.99 -26.60 17.97
C VAL A 111 8.00 -27.14 18.97
N GLU A 112 9.08 -26.41 19.21
CA GLU A 112 10.04 -26.72 20.27
C GLU A 112 9.35 -26.79 21.63
N ASN A 113 9.64 -27.84 22.41
CA ASN A 113 8.88 -28.19 23.61
C ASN A 113 8.78 -27.05 24.63
N ASP A 114 9.86 -26.30 24.82
CA ASP A 114 9.89 -25.16 25.75
C ASP A 114 9.10 -23.94 25.23
N LYS A 115 8.72 -23.92 23.95
CA LYS A 115 7.95 -22.85 23.30
C LYS A 115 6.48 -23.18 23.09
N VAL A 116 6.04 -24.40 23.40
CA VAL A 116 4.63 -24.83 23.25
C VAL A 116 3.66 -23.84 23.88
N ASN A 117 3.95 -23.39 25.11
CA ASN A 117 3.12 -22.41 25.81
C ASN A 117 3.06 -21.05 25.09
N LYS A 118 4.19 -20.57 24.56
CA LYS A 118 4.28 -19.31 23.80
C LYS A 118 3.48 -19.43 22.50
N PHE A 119 3.64 -20.56 21.81
CA PHE A 119 2.97 -20.85 20.54
C PHE A 119 1.44 -20.90 20.72
N GLN A 120 0.95 -21.66 21.71
CA GLN A 120 -0.48 -21.80 22.00
C GLN A 120 -1.13 -20.47 22.37
N ARG A 121 -0.47 -19.64 23.19
CA ARG A 121 -0.97 -18.30 23.56
C ARG A 121 -1.02 -17.38 22.34
N SER A 122 0.01 -17.41 21.50
CA SER A 122 0.14 -16.53 20.34
C SER A 122 -0.82 -16.90 19.20
N HIS A 123 -1.24 -18.16 19.11
CA HIS A 123 -2.05 -18.69 18.02
C HIS A 123 -3.31 -19.42 18.52
N ALA A 124 -3.92 -18.91 19.59
CA ALA A 124 -5.14 -19.47 20.17
C ALA A 124 -6.28 -19.54 19.13
N GLY A 125 -6.95 -20.70 19.06
CA GLY A 125 -8.10 -20.92 18.15
C GLY A 125 -7.77 -21.49 16.77
N TRP A 126 -6.50 -21.82 16.46
CA TRP A 126 -6.08 -22.38 15.16
C TRP A 126 -5.93 -23.90 15.10
N PHE A 127 -6.02 -24.59 16.25
CA PHE A 127 -5.68 -26.01 16.36
C PHE A 127 -6.77 -26.72 17.17
N TYR A 128 -7.27 -27.87 16.69
CA TYR A 128 -8.40 -28.58 17.30
C TYR A 128 -8.02 -29.57 18.39
N ASP A 129 -6.79 -30.04 18.41
CA ASP A 129 -6.32 -30.99 19.40
C ASP A 129 -4.80 -31.04 19.32
N SER A 130 -4.13 -31.13 20.47
CA SER A 130 -2.78 -31.71 20.50
C SER A 130 -2.94 -33.20 20.17
N SER A 131 -3.12 -33.54 18.89
CA SER A 131 -3.20 -34.94 18.49
C SER A 131 -1.81 -35.54 18.70
N SER A 132 -1.66 -36.16 19.87
CA SER A 132 -0.53 -36.91 20.40
C SER A 132 0.61 -36.12 21.07
N SER A 133 0.57 -36.09 22.40
CA SER A 133 1.68 -35.82 23.30
C SER A 133 2.72 -36.95 23.24
N GLY A 134 3.47 -37.05 22.15
CA GLY A 134 4.73 -37.78 22.13
C GLY A 134 5.85 -36.76 22.09
N GLU A 135 6.49 -36.49 23.23
CA GLU A 135 7.76 -35.76 23.23
C GLU A 135 8.76 -36.57 22.40
N HIS A 136 9.03 -36.12 21.17
CA HIS A 136 10.01 -36.78 20.30
C HIS A 136 11.05 -35.76 19.88
N VAL A 137 12.31 -36.03 20.23
CA VAL A 137 13.46 -35.22 19.81
C VAL A 137 13.31 -33.74 20.22
N GLY A 138 12.61 -33.45 21.31
CA GLY A 138 12.40 -32.07 21.81
C GLY A 138 11.34 -31.25 21.06
N LEU A 139 10.53 -31.88 20.21
CA LEU A 139 9.46 -31.22 19.44
C LEU A 139 8.08 -31.78 19.81
N THR A 140 7.08 -30.93 19.68
CA THR A 140 5.65 -31.24 19.76
C THR A 140 4.96 -30.91 18.44
N LEU A 141 4.21 -31.86 17.88
CA LEU A 141 3.49 -31.69 16.62
C LEU A 141 2.08 -31.13 16.85
N PHE A 142 1.78 -30.02 16.19
CA PHE A 142 0.46 -29.42 16.13
C PHE A 142 -0.16 -29.63 14.76
N ARG A 143 -1.42 -30.07 14.73
CA ARG A 143 -2.23 -30.15 13.52
C ARG A 143 -3.14 -28.93 13.42
N VAL A 144 -3.01 -28.17 12.34
CA VAL A 144 -3.77 -26.95 12.09
C VAL A 144 -5.17 -27.34 11.59
N SER A 145 -6.22 -26.73 12.14
CA SER A 145 -7.57 -26.94 11.62
C SER A 145 -7.85 -26.03 10.45
N SER A 146 -8.16 -26.62 9.29
CA SER A 146 -8.79 -25.91 8.19
C SER A 146 -10.27 -25.66 8.52
N SER A 147 -10.57 -24.71 9.40
CA SER A 147 -11.95 -24.24 9.57
C SER A 147 -12.30 -23.21 8.49
N THR A 148 -12.51 -23.70 7.27
CA THR A 148 -13.53 -23.16 6.37
C THR A 148 -14.79 -24.00 6.57
N THR A 149 -15.49 -23.77 7.68
CA THR A 149 -16.91 -24.12 7.75
C THR A 149 -17.70 -22.97 7.14
N ASP A 150 -18.01 -23.14 5.86
CA ASP A 150 -19.27 -22.71 5.28
C ASP A 150 -20.42 -23.23 6.15
N VAL A 151 -21.02 -22.36 6.95
CA VAL A 151 -22.32 -22.62 7.57
C VAL A 151 -23.38 -22.31 6.52
N ASN A 152 -23.55 -23.24 5.57
CA ASN A 152 -24.79 -23.50 4.84
C ASN A 152 -24.59 -24.72 3.93
N SER A 153 -24.71 -25.92 4.50
CA SER A 153 -24.98 -27.13 3.71
C SER A 153 -25.82 -28.14 4.50
N GLU A 154 -27.00 -27.70 4.95
CA GLU A 154 -28.15 -28.59 5.08
C GLU A 154 -29.17 -28.25 3.97
N ALA A 155 -28.89 -28.75 2.76
CA ALA A 155 -29.87 -29.10 1.74
C ALA A 155 -29.12 -29.36 0.42
N GLU A 156 -28.70 -30.61 0.18
CA GLU A 156 -28.76 -31.25 -1.14
C GLU A 156 -28.09 -32.63 -1.06
N SER A 157 -28.80 -33.59 -0.47
CA SER A 157 -28.45 -35.01 -0.48
C SER A 157 -29.55 -35.86 -1.10
N VAL A 158 -30.00 -35.51 -2.32
CA VAL A 158 -30.86 -36.43 -3.10
C VAL A 158 -30.55 -36.35 -4.60
N LYS A 159 -30.06 -37.49 -5.13
CA LYS A 159 -29.89 -37.90 -6.55
C LYS A 159 -28.51 -37.61 -7.19
N ARG A 160 -27.68 -38.66 -7.26
CA ARG A 160 -27.60 -39.52 -8.46
C ARG A 160 -26.76 -40.78 -8.21
N LYS A 161 -27.38 -41.91 -8.52
CA LYS A 161 -26.84 -43.27 -8.47
C LYS A 161 -26.08 -43.62 -9.76
N HIS A 162 -25.03 -44.42 -9.58
CA HIS A 162 -24.42 -45.40 -10.52
C HIS A 162 -23.53 -44.81 -11.63
N LYS A 163 -22.33 -45.35 -11.91
CA LYS A 163 -22.03 -46.77 -12.18
C LYS A 163 -20.53 -47.06 -11.98
N VAL A 164 -20.24 -48.17 -11.29
CA VAL A 164 -18.93 -48.83 -11.21
C VAL A 164 -18.80 -49.80 -12.39
N VAL A 165 -17.63 -49.86 -13.02
CA VAL A 165 -17.20 -50.99 -13.85
C VAL A 165 -15.77 -51.37 -13.46
N LYS A 166 -15.62 -52.59 -12.94
CA LYS A 166 -14.36 -53.35 -12.82
C LYS A 166 -14.23 -54.30 -14.03
N PRO A 167 -13.02 -54.78 -14.32
CA PRO A 167 -12.76 -56.23 -14.37
C PRO A 167 -11.57 -56.59 -13.43
N ALA A 168 -11.65 -57.54 -12.48
CA ALA A 168 -11.64 -59.02 -12.58
C ALA A 168 -10.31 -59.54 -13.19
N GLY A 169 -9.31 -59.96 -12.41
CA GLY A 169 -9.05 -61.30 -11.80
C GLY A 169 -7.58 -61.66 -12.16
N ASP A 170 -6.74 -62.39 -11.42
CA ASP A 170 -6.91 -63.51 -10.49
C ASP A 170 -5.59 -63.79 -9.69
N SER A 171 -5.72 -64.56 -8.59
CA SER A 171 -4.75 -65.33 -7.72
C SER A 171 -3.22 -65.30 -7.98
N SER A 172 -2.26 -65.39 -7.03
CA SER A 172 -2.11 -66.25 -5.83
C SER A 172 -0.83 -65.95 -4.99
N GLN A 173 -0.94 -66.09 -3.66
CA GLN A 173 -0.01 -66.60 -2.62
C GLN A 173 1.51 -66.26 -2.48
N SER A 174 1.85 -66.08 -1.19
CA SER A 174 3.08 -66.41 -0.43
C SER A 174 4.15 -65.33 -0.28
N GLY A 175 4.57 -65.14 0.98
CA GLY A 175 5.42 -64.04 1.41
C GLY A 175 6.91 -64.35 1.45
N SER A 176 7.71 -63.29 1.58
CA SER A 176 8.96 -63.29 2.31
C SER A 176 9.39 -61.83 2.56
N THR A 177 9.86 -61.59 3.78
CA THR A 177 10.59 -60.41 4.23
C THR A 177 11.72 -60.08 3.26
N LEU A 178 11.83 -58.83 2.79
CA LEU A 178 13.09 -58.19 2.35
C LEU A 178 12.87 -56.68 2.13
N SER A 179 13.90 -55.93 2.51
CA SER A 179 14.15 -54.48 2.48
C SER A 179 13.79 -53.76 1.17
N PRO A 180 13.46 -52.44 1.19
CA PRO A 180 13.38 -51.67 -0.04
C PRO A 180 14.67 -50.86 -0.27
N ASP A 181 15.56 -51.41 -1.09
CA ASP A 181 16.43 -50.63 -1.96
C ASP A 181 15.56 -50.02 -3.08
N TRP A 182 15.66 -48.71 -3.29
CA TRP A 182 15.04 -48.03 -4.44
C TRP A 182 16.11 -47.75 -5.49
N ASN A 183 16.07 -48.50 -6.59
CA ASN A 183 16.70 -48.06 -7.83
C ASN A 183 15.93 -48.56 -9.06
N GLY A 184 15.50 -47.62 -9.91
CA GLY A 184 15.33 -47.83 -11.35
C GLY A 184 13.92 -48.09 -11.91
N GLY A 185 13.29 -47.03 -12.41
CA GLY A 185 12.69 -47.05 -13.76
C GLY A 185 11.17 -47.16 -13.89
N ASN A 186 10.48 -46.02 -13.90
CA ASN A 186 9.43 -45.79 -14.89
C ASN A 186 9.34 -44.30 -15.25
N VAL A 187 9.66 -43.98 -16.50
CA VAL A 187 9.66 -42.64 -17.09
C VAL A 187 8.29 -42.38 -17.68
N GLY A 188 7.59 -41.33 -17.23
CA GLY A 188 6.46 -40.74 -17.95
C GLY A 188 5.18 -40.49 -17.14
N ALA A 189 5.21 -39.55 -16.20
CA ALA A 189 4.09 -38.66 -15.81
C ALA A 189 4.63 -37.61 -14.81
N GLY A 190 4.50 -36.32 -15.16
CA GLY A 190 4.84 -35.11 -14.38
C GLY A 190 5.69 -35.27 -13.11
N GLN A 191 7.00 -35.06 -13.21
CA GLN A 191 7.89 -34.99 -12.06
C GLN A 191 7.52 -33.75 -11.22
N GLU A 192 6.64 -33.94 -10.22
CA GLU A 192 6.30 -32.93 -9.23
C GLU A 192 7.60 -32.45 -8.54
N ALA A 193 7.90 -31.15 -8.63
CA ALA A 193 9.15 -30.61 -8.11
C ALA A 193 9.24 -30.78 -6.58
N SER A 194 10.20 -31.60 -6.13
CA SER A 194 10.51 -31.79 -4.70
C SER A 194 11.05 -30.49 -4.09
N LEU A 195 10.30 -29.93 -3.13
CA LEU A 195 10.62 -28.68 -2.43
C LEU A 195 11.56 -28.94 -1.26
N ALA A 196 12.54 -28.04 -1.08
CA ALA A 196 13.45 -28.05 0.06
C ALA A 196 12.92 -27.21 1.22
N TYR A 197 12.51 -25.97 0.95
CA TYR A 197 12.05 -25.05 1.99
C TYR A 197 11.09 -24.00 1.44
N VAL A 198 10.36 -23.35 2.36
CA VAL A 198 9.43 -22.25 2.04
C VAL A 198 9.72 -21.06 2.95
N LEU A 199 9.91 -19.88 2.36
CA LEU A 199 10.11 -18.62 3.09
C LEU A 199 9.04 -17.60 2.67
N HIS A 200 8.94 -16.51 3.43
CA HIS A 200 8.27 -15.30 2.95
C HIS A 200 9.27 -14.14 2.88
N THR A 201 9.13 -13.28 1.89
CA THR A 201 9.88 -12.03 1.78
C THR A 201 8.95 -10.86 2.02
N SER A 202 9.43 -9.74 2.59
CA SER A 202 8.61 -8.56 2.86
C SER A 202 8.01 -7.92 1.61
N GLY A 203 8.57 -8.21 0.43
CA GLY A 203 8.11 -7.73 -0.87
C GLY A 203 8.28 -6.21 -1.02
N THR A 204 8.91 -5.76 -2.10
CA THR A 204 9.12 -4.32 -2.38
C THR A 204 7.83 -3.52 -2.57
N THR A 205 6.69 -4.23 -2.67
CA THR A 205 5.37 -3.62 -2.81
C THR A 205 4.60 -3.57 -1.48
N GLY A 206 5.19 -3.97 -0.36
CA GLY A 206 4.57 -3.98 0.98
C GLY A 206 3.65 -5.17 1.27
N VAL A 207 3.43 -6.07 0.31
CA VAL A 207 2.73 -7.36 0.52
C VAL A 207 3.79 -8.47 0.57
N PRO A 208 3.90 -9.22 1.68
CA PRO A 208 4.85 -10.31 1.76
C PRO A 208 4.54 -11.41 0.75
N LYS A 209 5.54 -11.84 -0.01
CA LYS A 209 5.44 -12.92 -1.01
C LYS A 209 5.90 -14.23 -0.40
N VAL A 210 5.28 -15.34 -0.77
CA VAL A 210 5.79 -16.67 -0.42
C VAL A 210 6.72 -17.17 -1.52
N VAL A 211 7.86 -17.73 -1.12
CA VAL A 211 8.84 -18.34 -2.02
C VAL A 211 9.02 -19.80 -1.64
N ARG A 212 8.59 -20.70 -2.53
CA ARG A 212 8.78 -22.15 -2.41
C ARG A 212 9.99 -22.55 -3.23
N VAL A 213 11.00 -23.12 -2.57
CA VAL A 213 12.31 -23.38 -3.18
C VAL A 213 12.50 -24.86 -3.45
N PRO A 214 12.57 -25.30 -4.72
CA PRO A 214 12.92 -26.66 -5.09
C PRO A 214 14.35 -27.06 -4.71
N HIS A 215 14.57 -28.35 -4.41
CA HIS A 215 15.92 -28.89 -4.21
C HIS A 215 16.85 -28.60 -5.40
N ARG A 216 16.34 -28.74 -6.63
CA ARG A 216 17.08 -28.45 -7.86
C ARG A 216 17.55 -27.00 -7.99
N CYS A 217 16.92 -26.06 -7.28
CA CYS A 217 17.32 -24.65 -7.28
C CYS A 217 18.47 -24.39 -6.31
N ILE A 218 18.37 -24.90 -5.07
CA ILE A 218 19.33 -24.59 -4.00
C ILE A 218 20.57 -25.49 -4.02
N VAL A 219 20.46 -26.74 -4.48
CA VAL A 219 21.60 -27.69 -4.46
C VAL A 219 22.81 -27.19 -5.28
N PRO A 220 22.65 -26.71 -6.54
CA PRO A 220 23.77 -26.16 -7.31
C PRO A 220 24.43 -24.97 -6.61
N ASN A 221 23.65 -24.18 -5.87
CA ASN A 221 24.16 -23.05 -5.09
C ASN A 221 25.15 -23.50 -4.02
N ILE A 222 24.72 -24.45 -3.19
CA ILE A 222 25.51 -25.00 -2.08
C ILE A 222 26.75 -25.71 -2.61
N GLN A 223 26.63 -26.52 -3.65
CA GLN A 223 27.77 -27.24 -4.23
C GLN A 223 28.82 -26.28 -4.80
N HIS A 224 28.38 -25.23 -5.49
CA HIS A 224 29.30 -24.28 -6.08
C HIS A 224 29.99 -23.42 -5.01
N LEU A 225 29.25 -22.94 -4.00
CA LEU A 225 29.84 -22.17 -2.89
C LEU A 225 30.78 -23.04 -2.04
N LYS A 226 30.43 -24.30 -1.78
CA LYS A 226 31.34 -25.27 -1.16
C LYS A 226 32.67 -25.36 -1.92
N SER A 227 32.61 -25.40 -3.26
CA SER A 227 33.82 -25.46 -4.11
C SER A 227 34.58 -24.14 -4.12
N LEU A 228 33.91 -23.01 -4.29
CA LEU A 228 34.53 -21.67 -4.35
C LEU A 228 35.18 -21.28 -3.02
N PHE A 229 34.56 -21.66 -1.91
CA PHE A 229 35.10 -21.43 -0.57
C PHE A 229 36.00 -22.58 -0.12
N GLU A 230 36.25 -23.60 -0.95
CA GLU A 230 37.10 -24.75 -0.62
C GLU A 230 36.78 -25.35 0.76
N VAL A 231 35.49 -25.56 1.06
CA VAL A 231 35.07 -26.04 2.38
C VAL A 231 35.38 -27.53 2.54
N THR A 232 36.03 -27.85 3.65
CA THR A 232 36.48 -29.19 4.05
C THR A 232 35.88 -29.57 5.40
N GLN A 233 36.12 -30.80 5.84
CA GLN A 233 35.68 -31.27 7.15
C GLN A 233 36.36 -30.55 8.33
N GLU A 234 37.50 -29.88 8.11
CA GLU A 234 38.22 -29.15 9.16
C GLU A 234 37.63 -27.77 9.47
N ASP A 235 36.54 -27.41 8.80
CA ASP A 235 35.96 -26.09 8.89
C ASP A 235 34.85 -25.96 9.92
N VAL A 236 34.72 -24.73 10.41
CA VAL A 236 33.65 -24.31 11.29
C VAL A 236 32.98 -23.11 10.65
N LEU A 237 31.71 -23.30 10.27
CA LEU A 237 30.85 -22.25 9.72
C LEU A 237 30.00 -21.66 10.83
N PHE A 238 29.93 -20.33 10.88
CA PHE A 238 28.99 -19.67 11.79
C PHE A 238 27.61 -19.52 11.14
N LEU A 239 26.55 -19.95 11.84
CA LEU A 239 25.16 -19.68 11.46
C LEU A 239 24.79 -18.24 11.82
N ALA A 240 25.27 -17.29 11.03
CA ALA A 240 25.02 -15.86 11.23
C ALA A 240 23.55 -15.51 10.95
N SER A 241 23.00 -16.05 9.87
CA SER A 241 21.70 -15.64 9.33
C SER A 241 20.52 -16.21 10.12
N PRO A 242 19.41 -15.45 10.28
CA PRO A 242 18.17 -16.00 10.84
C PRO A 242 17.59 -17.10 9.95
N LEU A 243 16.90 -18.09 10.53
CA LEU A 243 16.31 -19.20 9.77
C LEU A 243 15.24 -18.77 8.78
N THR A 244 14.62 -17.62 9.00
CA THR A 244 13.64 -17.03 8.09
C THR A 244 14.26 -16.40 6.82
N PHE A 245 15.58 -16.48 6.66
CA PHE A 245 16.33 -15.97 5.52
C PHE A 245 17.11 -17.09 4.82
N ASP A 246 17.13 -17.08 3.48
CA ASP A 246 17.74 -18.10 2.65
C ASP A 246 19.27 -18.27 2.80
N PRO A 247 20.08 -17.24 3.12
CA PRO A 247 21.47 -17.39 3.54
C PRO A 247 21.72 -18.41 4.66
N SER A 248 20.78 -18.62 5.59
CA SER A 248 20.95 -19.62 6.66
C SER A 248 20.95 -21.04 6.11
N VAL A 249 20.23 -21.29 5.01
CA VAL A 249 20.20 -22.59 4.32
C VAL A 249 21.55 -22.86 3.69
N VAL A 250 22.18 -21.84 3.11
CA VAL A 250 23.54 -21.93 2.55
C VAL A 250 24.55 -22.22 3.67
N GLU A 251 24.51 -21.47 4.78
CA GLU A 251 25.41 -21.68 5.94
C GLU A 251 25.31 -23.10 6.48
N LEU A 252 24.10 -23.59 6.72
CA LEU A 252 23.85 -24.94 7.23
C LEU A 252 24.36 -26.00 6.26
N PHE A 253 23.93 -25.96 5.00
CA PHE A 253 24.18 -27.07 4.08
C PHE A 253 25.56 -27.01 3.41
N VAL A 254 26.21 -25.85 3.30
CA VAL A 254 27.62 -25.80 2.91
C VAL A 254 28.48 -26.51 3.97
N ALA A 255 28.21 -26.31 5.26
CA ALA A 255 28.92 -27.01 6.32
C ALA A 255 28.59 -28.50 6.32
N LEU A 256 27.29 -28.81 6.46
CA LEU A 256 26.83 -30.17 6.73
C LEU A 256 27.11 -31.12 5.56
N THR A 257 27.11 -30.63 4.32
CA THR A 257 27.46 -31.45 3.15
C THR A 257 28.98 -31.55 2.90
N SER A 258 29.80 -30.86 3.70
CA SER A 258 31.27 -30.88 3.60
C SER A 258 31.96 -31.73 4.67
N GLY A 259 31.23 -32.19 5.69
CA GLY A 259 31.85 -32.80 6.88
C GLY A 259 32.27 -31.79 7.94
N ALA A 260 31.96 -30.50 7.72
CA ALA A 260 32.33 -29.38 8.58
C ALA A 260 31.34 -29.22 9.75
N SER A 261 31.72 -28.46 10.77
CA SER A 261 30.85 -28.13 11.91
C SER A 261 30.11 -26.81 11.68
N VAL A 262 28.87 -26.72 12.17
CA VAL A 262 28.11 -25.46 12.27
C VAL A 262 28.15 -24.96 13.71
N LEU A 263 28.62 -23.75 13.93
CA LEU A 263 28.51 -23.06 15.21
C LEU A 263 27.21 -22.24 15.26
N ILE A 264 26.43 -22.45 16.33
CA ILE A 264 25.21 -21.72 16.64
C ILE A 264 25.37 -21.05 18.02
N VAL A 265 25.00 -19.78 18.10
CA VAL A 265 24.93 -19.04 19.37
C VAL A 265 23.55 -18.39 19.51
N PRO A 266 23.07 -18.11 20.73
CA PRO A 266 21.82 -17.39 20.95
C PRO A 266 21.78 -16.05 20.22
N ASN A 267 20.59 -15.63 19.80
CA ASN A 267 20.43 -14.35 19.11
C ASN A 267 20.89 -13.16 19.97
N ALA A 268 20.73 -13.23 21.29
CA ALA A 268 21.24 -12.21 22.21
C ALA A 268 22.77 -12.01 22.09
N VAL A 269 23.53 -13.10 21.97
CA VAL A 269 25.00 -13.07 21.79
C VAL A 269 25.36 -12.48 20.43
N LYS A 270 24.60 -12.77 19.37
CA LYS A 270 24.78 -12.13 18.05
C LYS A 270 24.66 -10.60 18.12
N MET A 271 24.00 -10.08 19.16
CA MET A 271 23.84 -8.65 19.40
C MET A 271 24.94 -8.04 20.27
N MET A 272 25.92 -8.82 20.73
CA MET A 272 27.01 -8.40 21.62
C MET A 272 28.36 -8.57 20.92
N PRO A 273 28.91 -7.53 20.26
CA PRO A 273 30.05 -7.69 19.35
C PRO A 273 31.32 -8.27 19.97
N VAL A 274 31.62 -7.91 21.21
CA VAL A 274 32.81 -8.40 21.94
C VAL A 274 32.63 -9.86 22.36
N GLU A 275 31.46 -10.23 22.86
CA GLU A 275 31.17 -11.62 23.22
C GLU A 275 31.10 -12.51 21.98
N LEU A 276 30.49 -12.01 20.90
CA LEU A 276 30.44 -12.69 19.62
C LEU A 276 31.85 -12.90 19.06
N SER A 277 32.70 -11.87 19.01
CA SER A 277 34.06 -12.03 18.47
C SER A 277 34.87 -13.05 19.27
N ALA A 278 34.73 -13.06 20.60
CA ALA A 278 35.37 -14.04 21.46
C ALA A 278 34.86 -15.47 21.19
N ALA A 279 33.54 -15.65 21.10
CA ALA A 279 32.94 -16.93 20.75
C ALA A 279 33.46 -17.43 19.39
N LEU A 280 33.41 -16.58 18.34
CA LEU A 280 33.78 -16.99 16.99
C LEU A 280 35.28 -17.29 16.87
N PHE A 281 36.17 -16.41 17.34
CA PHE A 281 37.60 -16.48 16.99
C PHE A 281 38.50 -16.97 18.11
N HIS A 282 38.09 -16.85 19.38
CA HIS A 282 38.89 -17.33 20.52
C HIS A 282 38.44 -18.71 20.99
N HIS A 283 37.13 -18.94 21.13
CA HIS A 283 36.62 -20.20 21.66
C HIS A 283 36.48 -21.28 20.57
N HIS A 284 35.83 -20.93 19.45
CA HIS A 284 35.44 -21.92 18.44
C HIS A 284 36.26 -21.87 17.14
N ARG A 285 37.14 -20.88 16.98
CA ARG A 285 38.05 -20.73 15.83
C ARG A 285 37.35 -20.86 14.47
N VAL A 286 36.25 -20.13 14.29
CA VAL A 286 35.46 -20.08 13.04
C VAL A 286 36.36 -19.80 11.84
N THR A 287 36.21 -20.60 10.79
CA THR A 287 37.03 -20.52 9.57
C THR A 287 36.28 -19.87 8.41
N VAL A 288 34.95 -19.96 8.40
CA VAL A 288 34.11 -19.41 7.33
C VAL A 288 32.98 -18.59 7.94
N LEU A 289 32.92 -17.32 7.56
CA LEU A 289 31.89 -16.38 7.98
C LEU A 289 31.16 -15.83 6.76
N GLN A 290 29.89 -16.19 6.62
CA GLN A 290 28.95 -15.50 5.75
C GLN A 290 28.14 -14.51 6.59
N ALA A 291 28.07 -13.24 6.19
CA ALA A 291 27.35 -12.22 6.95
C ALA A 291 26.86 -11.07 6.06
N THR A 292 25.94 -10.25 6.57
CA THR A 292 25.67 -8.95 5.97
C THR A 292 26.82 -7.98 6.27
N PRO A 293 27.13 -7.03 5.37
CA PRO A 293 28.04 -5.92 5.66
C PRO A 293 27.71 -5.22 6.99
N THR A 294 26.43 -5.02 7.29
CA THR A 294 26.00 -4.40 8.55
C THR A 294 26.37 -5.25 9.77
N LEU A 295 26.09 -6.56 9.78
CA LEU A 295 26.46 -7.42 10.90
C LEU A 295 27.98 -7.44 11.11
N PHE A 296 28.75 -7.48 10.03
CA PHE A 296 30.21 -7.47 10.09
C PHE A 296 30.75 -6.16 10.69
N ARG A 297 30.20 -5.01 10.29
CA ARG A 297 30.60 -3.69 10.82
C ARG A 297 30.38 -3.54 12.32
N ARG A 298 29.43 -4.27 12.90
CA ARG A 298 29.13 -4.19 14.34
C ARG A 298 30.27 -4.62 15.24
N PHE A 299 31.22 -5.41 14.75
CA PHE A 299 32.45 -5.69 15.49
C PHE A 299 33.21 -4.39 15.84
N GLY A 300 33.08 -3.34 15.02
CA GLY A 300 33.86 -2.12 15.15
C GLY A 300 35.24 -2.27 14.52
N ALA A 301 35.79 -1.20 13.98
CA ALA A 301 37.02 -1.23 13.20
C ALA A 301 38.20 -1.84 13.97
N ASP A 302 38.29 -1.56 15.27
CA ASP A 302 39.37 -2.06 16.12
C ASP A 302 39.28 -3.57 16.34
N VAL A 303 38.11 -4.13 16.65
CA VAL A 303 37.94 -5.59 16.82
C VAL A 303 38.08 -6.29 15.48
N ILE A 304 37.59 -5.70 14.39
CA ILE A 304 37.78 -6.26 13.05
C ILE A 304 39.27 -6.40 12.76
N LYS A 305 40.06 -5.34 12.95
CA LYS A 305 41.49 -5.36 12.65
C LYS A 305 42.32 -6.21 13.63
N SER A 306 42.03 -6.10 14.93
CA SER A 306 42.81 -6.76 15.98
C SER A 306 42.45 -8.24 16.17
N THR A 307 41.23 -8.65 15.81
CA THR A 307 40.73 -10.01 16.05
C THR A 307 40.28 -10.68 14.75
N VAL A 308 39.23 -10.16 14.10
CA VAL A 308 38.51 -10.85 13.01
C VAL A 308 39.36 -11.05 11.76
N LEU A 309 40.02 -9.97 11.31
CA LEU A 309 40.94 -9.90 10.17
C LEU A 309 42.37 -9.59 10.62
N SER A 310 42.75 -10.15 11.78
CA SER A 310 44.11 -10.08 12.31
C SER A 310 45.07 -11.03 11.60
N ALA A 311 46.37 -10.89 11.84
CA ALA A 311 47.39 -11.84 11.34
C ALA A 311 47.21 -13.28 11.87
N HIS A 312 46.54 -13.45 13.00
CA HIS A 312 46.42 -14.73 13.71
C HIS A 312 44.97 -15.26 13.78
N THR A 313 44.06 -14.66 13.02
CA THR A 313 42.67 -15.12 12.94
C THR A 313 42.57 -16.54 12.39
N SER A 314 41.58 -17.30 12.82
CA SER A 314 41.20 -18.57 12.20
C SER A 314 40.43 -18.39 10.90
N LEU A 315 39.91 -17.19 10.64
CA LEU A 315 39.02 -16.91 9.51
C LEU A 315 39.79 -17.00 8.19
N ARG A 316 39.36 -17.90 7.30
CA ARG A 316 39.92 -18.04 5.95
C ARG A 316 39.00 -17.51 4.86
N VAL A 317 37.67 -17.55 5.07
CA VAL A 317 36.67 -17.01 4.14
C VAL A 317 35.76 -16.03 4.86
N LEU A 318 35.70 -14.81 4.35
CA LEU A 318 34.69 -13.81 4.69
C LEU A 318 33.83 -13.55 3.45
N ALA A 319 32.57 -13.98 3.48
CA ALA A 319 31.62 -13.74 2.41
C ALA A 319 30.55 -12.73 2.87
N LEU A 320 30.53 -11.56 2.24
CA LEU A 320 29.58 -10.49 2.54
C LEU A 320 28.51 -10.44 1.46
N GLY A 321 27.23 -10.37 1.85
CA GLY A 321 26.14 -10.26 0.89
C GLY A 321 24.81 -9.81 1.49
N GLY A 322 23.86 -9.53 0.60
CA GLY A 322 22.49 -9.13 0.97
C GLY A 322 22.29 -7.65 1.23
N GLU A 323 23.37 -6.85 1.15
CA GLU A 323 23.41 -5.38 1.18
C GLU A 323 24.52 -4.89 0.24
N ALA A 324 24.60 -3.58 0.01
CA ALA A 324 25.69 -3.00 -0.77
C ALA A 324 27.05 -3.31 -0.13
N PHE A 325 28.01 -3.72 -0.96
CA PHE A 325 29.33 -4.11 -0.48
C PHE A 325 30.12 -2.90 0.04
N PRO A 326 30.90 -3.03 1.14
CA PRO A 326 31.69 -1.92 1.67
C PRO A 326 32.71 -1.38 0.67
N ALA A 327 33.04 -0.09 0.79
CA ALA A 327 34.11 0.50 0.01
C ALA A 327 35.46 -0.20 0.22
N LEU A 328 36.27 -0.30 -0.83
CA LEU A 328 37.56 -0.97 -0.79
C LEU A 328 38.56 -0.25 0.15
N SER A 329 38.50 1.08 0.19
CA SER A 329 39.22 1.93 1.15
C SER A 329 38.99 1.50 2.61
N LEU A 330 37.73 1.26 2.98
CA LEU A 330 37.31 0.84 4.31
C LEU A 330 37.77 -0.59 4.61
N LEU A 331 37.57 -1.52 3.68
CA LEU A 331 38.04 -2.91 3.82
C LEU A 331 39.55 -3.01 4.01
N ARG A 332 40.33 -2.21 3.26
CA ARG A 332 41.78 -2.07 3.47
C ARG A 332 42.13 -1.64 4.89
N SER A 333 41.37 -0.70 5.45
CA SER A 333 41.63 -0.23 6.81
C SER A 333 41.36 -1.29 7.89
N TRP A 334 40.48 -2.25 7.60
CA TRP A 334 40.08 -3.34 8.49
C TRP A 334 41.00 -4.56 8.42
N LYS A 335 41.55 -4.88 7.25
CA LYS A 335 42.36 -6.08 7.06
C LYS A 335 43.82 -5.82 7.47
N HIS A 336 44.36 -6.62 8.39
CA HIS A 336 45.77 -6.56 8.74
C HIS A 336 46.64 -7.00 7.55
N GLU A 337 47.85 -6.44 7.39
CA GLU A 337 48.72 -6.71 6.22
C GLU A 337 49.08 -8.19 6.07
N GLU A 338 49.33 -8.89 7.18
CA GLU A 338 49.62 -10.33 7.19
C GLU A 338 48.37 -11.24 7.16
N ASN A 339 47.16 -10.67 7.13
CA ASN A 339 45.93 -11.44 7.13
C ASN A 339 45.70 -12.12 5.76
N ARG A 340 45.34 -13.41 5.80
CA ARG A 340 45.16 -14.25 4.59
C ARG A 340 43.70 -14.61 4.32
N THR A 341 42.75 -13.92 4.95
CA THR A 341 41.33 -14.18 4.76
C THR A 341 40.92 -13.73 3.36
N SER A 342 40.37 -14.66 2.58
CA SER A 342 39.75 -14.36 1.28
C SER A 342 38.40 -13.68 1.50
N VAL A 343 38.20 -12.52 0.87
CA VAL A 343 36.96 -11.75 0.96
C VAL A 343 36.13 -11.93 -0.31
N PHE A 344 34.84 -12.19 -0.16
CA PHE A 344 33.91 -12.41 -1.26
C PHE A 344 32.72 -11.46 -1.17
N ASN A 345 32.29 -10.91 -2.30
CA ASN A 345 31.02 -10.23 -2.49
C ASN A 345 29.99 -11.21 -3.08
N LEU A 346 28.91 -11.44 -2.33
CA LEU A 346 27.78 -12.28 -2.74
C LEU A 346 26.56 -11.42 -3.05
N TYR A 347 25.92 -11.69 -4.18
CA TYR A 347 24.68 -11.00 -4.56
C TYR A 347 23.65 -12.00 -5.05
N GLY A 348 22.39 -11.85 -4.65
CA GLY A 348 21.28 -12.69 -5.08
C GLY A 348 19.96 -12.28 -4.45
N VAL A 349 18.87 -12.91 -4.90
CA VAL A 349 17.51 -12.66 -4.40
C VAL A 349 16.82 -13.99 -4.10
N THR A 350 15.92 -13.99 -3.12
CA THR A 350 15.23 -15.20 -2.65
C THR A 350 14.43 -15.88 -3.76
N GLU A 351 13.84 -15.12 -4.69
CA GLU A 351 13.07 -15.63 -5.83
C GLU A 351 13.88 -16.54 -6.78
N VAL A 352 15.20 -16.54 -6.67
CA VAL A 352 16.10 -17.42 -7.42
C VAL A 352 16.96 -18.30 -6.51
N SER A 353 16.57 -18.52 -5.25
CA SER A 353 17.25 -19.41 -4.29
C SER A 353 18.60 -18.87 -3.82
N SER A 354 18.58 -17.85 -2.96
CA SER A 354 19.76 -17.23 -2.32
C SER A 354 20.72 -16.57 -3.31
N TRP A 355 22.02 -16.84 -3.17
CA TRP A 355 23.07 -16.13 -3.90
C TRP A 355 23.00 -16.41 -5.39
N ALA A 356 23.19 -15.42 -6.25
CA ALA A 356 23.18 -15.48 -7.71
C ALA A 356 24.56 -15.39 -8.32
N THR A 357 25.38 -14.48 -7.81
CA THR A 357 26.76 -14.25 -8.22
C THR A 357 27.71 -14.28 -7.04
N CYS A 358 28.98 -14.50 -7.35
CA CYS A 358 30.07 -14.43 -6.40
C CYS A 358 31.25 -13.71 -7.07
N TYR A 359 31.83 -12.75 -6.35
CA TYR A 359 33.07 -12.09 -6.72
C TYR A 359 34.09 -12.25 -5.60
N GLN A 360 35.28 -12.76 -5.91
CA GLN A 360 36.40 -12.75 -4.97
C GLN A 360 37.14 -11.43 -5.10
N ILE A 361 37.33 -10.73 -3.99
CA ILE A 361 38.14 -9.50 -3.96
C ILE A 361 39.60 -9.89 -4.21
N PRO A 362 40.26 -9.33 -5.24
CA PRO A 362 41.66 -9.62 -5.53
C PRO A 362 42.57 -9.16 -4.38
N GLU A 363 43.59 -9.93 -4.06
CA GLU A 363 44.48 -9.66 -2.92
C GLU A 363 45.29 -8.36 -3.11
N GLU A 364 45.56 -8.00 -4.37
CA GLU A 364 46.28 -6.79 -4.76
C GLU A 364 45.57 -5.51 -4.32
N VAL A 365 44.24 -5.57 -4.14
CA VAL A 365 43.43 -4.47 -3.63
C VAL A 365 43.82 -4.10 -2.20
N PHE A 366 44.37 -5.03 -1.42
CA PHE A 366 44.80 -4.78 -0.04
C PHE A 366 46.22 -4.23 0.08
N GLY A 367 46.95 -4.09 -1.03
CA GLY A 367 48.30 -3.52 -1.03
C GLY A 367 48.34 -2.01 -0.77
N ALA A 368 49.39 -1.55 -0.08
CA ALA A 368 49.58 -0.13 0.25
C ALA A 368 49.67 0.80 -0.98
N ASP A 369 50.09 0.27 -2.13
CA ASP A 369 50.27 1.02 -3.38
C ASP A 369 49.00 1.10 -4.26
N PHE A 370 47.90 0.45 -3.87
CA PHE A 370 46.67 0.46 -4.66
C PHE A 370 45.94 1.80 -4.50
N ARG A 371 45.97 2.65 -5.54
CA ARG A 371 45.50 4.06 -5.48
C ARG A 371 44.12 4.33 -6.07
N THR A 372 43.46 3.33 -6.64
CA THR A 372 42.18 3.50 -7.35
C THR A 372 41.05 2.80 -6.61
N ASP A 373 40.14 3.57 -6.03
CA ASP A 373 38.87 3.04 -5.55
C ASP A 373 37.89 2.95 -6.74
N PHE A 374 37.54 1.73 -7.12
CA PHE A 374 36.49 1.43 -8.11
C PHE A 374 35.34 0.70 -7.42
N PRO A 375 34.09 0.81 -7.92
CA PRO A 375 32.96 0.06 -7.38
C PRO A 375 33.23 -1.46 -7.47
N VAL A 376 32.84 -2.21 -6.45
CA VAL A 376 33.06 -3.66 -6.40
C VAL A 376 32.09 -4.38 -7.34
N PRO A 377 32.59 -5.23 -8.26
CA PRO A 377 31.73 -6.04 -9.12
C PRO A 377 30.84 -7.00 -8.32
N LEU A 378 29.69 -7.36 -8.90
CA LEU A 378 28.83 -8.45 -8.41
C LEU A 378 29.41 -9.83 -8.75
N GLY A 379 30.36 -9.89 -9.69
CA GLY A 379 31.09 -11.10 -10.06
C GLY A 379 30.35 -12.01 -11.04
N SER A 380 30.76 -13.28 -11.04
CA SER A 380 30.31 -14.26 -12.02
C SER A 380 29.08 -15.03 -11.53
N PRO A 381 28.17 -15.46 -12.44
CA PRO A 381 27.03 -16.29 -12.08
C PRO A 381 27.45 -17.61 -11.42
N LEU A 382 26.73 -18.01 -10.37
CA LEU A 382 26.90 -19.33 -9.75
C LEU A 382 26.36 -20.46 -10.65
N LEU A 383 26.73 -21.71 -10.37
CA LEU A 383 26.30 -22.89 -11.13
C LEU A 383 24.79 -22.91 -11.39
N GLY A 384 24.40 -23.10 -12.65
CA GLY A 384 23.00 -23.14 -13.09
C GLY A 384 22.32 -21.77 -13.22
N THR A 385 23.02 -20.67 -12.92
CA THR A 385 22.48 -19.30 -12.97
C THR A 385 22.70 -18.67 -14.33
N LYS A 386 21.67 -18.01 -14.85
CA LYS A 386 21.75 -17.10 -15.99
C LYS A 386 21.45 -15.68 -15.51
N ILE A 387 22.15 -14.71 -16.09
CA ILE A 387 22.01 -13.30 -15.80
C ILE A 387 21.80 -12.56 -17.12
N GLU A 388 20.81 -11.69 -17.14
CA GLU A 388 20.57 -10.78 -18.25
C GLU A 388 20.37 -9.38 -17.70
N VAL A 389 20.98 -8.39 -18.35
CA VAL A 389 20.70 -6.98 -18.07
C VAL A 389 19.85 -6.45 -19.21
N ARG A 390 18.72 -5.82 -18.91
CA ARG A 390 17.79 -5.31 -19.93
C ARG A 390 17.59 -3.81 -19.76
N GLY A 391 17.67 -3.08 -20.87
CA GLY A 391 17.46 -1.63 -20.93
C GLY A 391 15.99 -1.25 -20.89
N ALA A 392 15.69 0.05 -20.97
CA ALA A 392 14.31 0.55 -20.92
C ALA A 392 13.41 0.04 -22.07
N SER A 393 14.00 -0.33 -23.21
CA SER A 393 13.30 -0.95 -24.35
C SER A 393 13.02 -2.45 -24.17
N GLY A 394 13.51 -3.07 -23.09
CA GLY A 394 13.47 -4.52 -22.86
C GLY A 394 14.58 -5.30 -23.58
N SER A 395 15.43 -4.63 -24.37
CA SER A 395 16.57 -5.25 -25.06
C SER A 395 17.73 -5.54 -24.11
N THR A 396 18.47 -6.62 -24.37
CA THR A 396 19.68 -6.98 -23.60
C THR A 396 20.76 -5.90 -23.74
N VAL A 397 21.34 -5.52 -22.61
CA VAL A 397 22.44 -4.56 -22.48
C VAL A 397 23.72 -5.35 -22.23
N LEU A 398 24.66 -5.27 -23.17
CA LEU A 398 25.98 -5.90 -23.06
C LEU A 398 27.04 -4.94 -22.50
N GLU A 399 26.78 -3.64 -22.56
CA GLU A 399 27.62 -2.56 -22.05
C GLU A 399 26.71 -1.37 -21.72
N GLY A 400 26.91 -0.71 -20.57
CA GLY A 400 26.06 0.38 -20.08
C GLY A 400 25.03 -0.05 -19.02
N GLU A 401 24.02 0.78 -18.77
CA GLU A 401 23.12 0.60 -17.61
C GLU A 401 21.80 -0.11 -17.96
N GLY A 402 21.30 -0.95 -17.04
CA GLY A 402 20.00 -1.60 -17.19
C GLY A 402 19.54 -2.34 -15.94
N GLN A 403 18.33 -2.91 -16.00
CA GLN A 403 17.77 -3.71 -14.92
C GLN A 403 18.27 -5.14 -15.01
N MET A 404 18.66 -5.72 -13.87
CA MET A 404 19.15 -7.09 -13.79
C MET A 404 18.02 -8.10 -13.67
N PHE A 405 18.11 -9.17 -14.47
CA PHE A 405 17.22 -10.32 -14.46
C PHE A 405 18.05 -11.56 -14.16
N ILE A 406 17.54 -12.42 -13.28
CA ILE A 406 18.23 -13.64 -12.85
C ILE A 406 17.31 -14.83 -13.05
N GLY A 407 17.87 -15.93 -13.51
CA GLY A 407 17.15 -17.18 -13.66
C GLY A 407 18.10 -18.30 -14.01
N GLY A 408 17.66 -19.20 -14.86
CA GLY A 408 18.43 -20.36 -15.30
C GLY A 408 17.49 -21.44 -15.81
N GLU A 409 18.06 -22.55 -16.30
CA GLU A 409 17.24 -23.67 -16.77
C GLU A 409 16.34 -24.20 -15.64
N GLU A 410 16.95 -24.41 -14.46
CA GLU A 410 16.27 -24.94 -13.27
C GLU A 410 16.41 -24.03 -12.04
N ARG A 411 16.99 -22.82 -12.21
CA ARG A 411 17.37 -21.92 -11.10
C ARG A 411 16.33 -20.82 -10.87
N VAL A 412 15.09 -21.24 -10.61
CA VAL A 412 13.94 -20.35 -10.40
C VAL A 412 12.99 -20.96 -9.36
N CYS A 413 12.63 -20.18 -8.34
CA CYS A 413 11.68 -20.61 -7.31
C CYS A 413 10.23 -20.38 -7.73
N PHE A 414 9.30 -21.05 -7.03
CA PHE A 414 7.88 -20.81 -7.20
C PHE A 414 7.42 -19.70 -6.26
N LEU A 415 6.73 -18.71 -6.82
CA LEU A 415 6.23 -17.54 -6.09
C LEU A 415 4.73 -17.67 -5.87
N ASP A 416 4.30 -17.45 -4.63
CA ASP A 416 2.90 -17.51 -4.22
C ASP A 416 2.20 -18.78 -4.75
N ASP A 417 1.19 -18.65 -5.60
CA ASP A 417 0.35 -19.75 -6.08
C ASP A 417 0.95 -20.47 -7.31
N GLU A 418 2.17 -20.14 -7.71
CA GLU A 418 2.87 -20.87 -8.77
C GLU A 418 3.15 -22.31 -8.35
N VAL A 419 2.75 -23.27 -9.19
CA VAL A 419 3.01 -24.70 -8.98
C VAL A 419 4.06 -25.24 -9.96
N THR A 420 4.24 -24.56 -11.09
CA THR A 420 5.21 -24.88 -12.13
C THR A 420 5.69 -23.60 -12.82
N VAL A 421 6.98 -23.53 -13.16
CA VAL A 421 7.58 -22.41 -13.88
C VAL A 421 8.30 -22.95 -15.11
N PRO A 422 8.13 -22.36 -16.31
CA PRO A 422 8.84 -22.80 -17.51
C PRO A 422 10.37 -22.76 -17.34
N PRO A 423 11.11 -23.76 -17.86
CA PRO A 423 12.57 -23.71 -17.87
C PRO A 423 13.10 -22.45 -18.56
N GLY A 424 14.19 -21.90 -18.05
CA GLY A 424 14.79 -20.67 -18.59
C GLY A 424 14.06 -19.38 -18.21
N THR A 425 13.06 -19.44 -17.32
CA THR A 425 12.39 -18.23 -16.80
C THR A 425 13.41 -17.29 -16.14
N MET A 426 13.30 -16.00 -16.43
CA MET A 426 14.14 -14.95 -15.86
C MET A 426 13.30 -14.03 -14.98
N ARG A 427 13.65 -13.90 -13.70
CA ARG A 427 12.97 -13.02 -12.73
C ARG A 427 13.62 -11.65 -12.71
N ALA A 428 12.80 -10.61 -12.80
CA ALA A 428 13.26 -9.24 -12.58
C ALA A 428 13.63 -9.05 -11.11
N THR A 429 14.82 -8.57 -10.83
CA THR A 429 15.30 -8.33 -9.44
C THR A 429 14.76 -7.02 -8.86
N GLY A 430 14.52 -6.04 -9.74
CA GLY A 430 14.29 -4.64 -9.34
C GLY A 430 15.58 -3.81 -9.23
N ASP A 431 16.73 -4.48 -9.34
CA ASP A 431 18.05 -3.91 -9.16
C ASP A 431 18.61 -3.44 -10.50
N PHE A 432 19.26 -2.29 -10.49
CA PHE A 432 19.94 -1.72 -11.65
C PHE A 432 21.43 -1.95 -11.53
N VAL A 433 22.05 -2.25 -12.66
CA VAL A 433 23.49 -2.46 -12.76
C VAL A 433 24.04 -1.70 -13.96
N ARG A 434 25.32 -1.35 -13.88
CA ARG A 434 26.14 -0.99 -15.03
C ARG A 434 26.90 -2.23 -15.46
N VAL A 435 26.79 -2.59 -16.73
CA VAL A 435 27.67 -3.55 -17.38
C VAL A 435 28.86 -2.79 -17.91
N GLN A 436 30.05 -3.18 -17.48
CA GLN A 436 31.30 -2.65 -18.00
C GLN A 436 32.33 -3.77 -18.05
N ASP A 437 32.95 -3.97 -19.21
CA ASP A 437 33.94 -5.04 -19.43
C ASP A 437 33.40 -6.43 -19.03
N ALA A 438 32.12 -6.69 -19.36
CA ALA A 438 31.36 -7.89 -18.98
C ALA A 438 31.22 -8.14 -17.45
N GLN A 439 31.56 -7.16 -16.62
CA GLN A 439 31.31 -7.17 -15.17
C GLN A 439 30.04 -6.38 -14.85
N PHE A 440 29.36 -6.76 -13.77
CA PHE A 440 28.16 -6.09 -13.29
C PHE A 440 28.50 -5.24 -12.07
N PHE A 441 28.20 -3.95 -12.12
CA PHE A 441 28.38 -3.02 -11.00
C PHE A 441 27.02 -2.58 -10.51
N PHE A 442 26.74 -2.79 -9.22
CA PHE A 442 25.46 -2.44 -8.61
C PHE A 442 25.26 -0.92 -8.59
N LEU A 443 24.12 -0.45 -9.11
CA LEU A 443 23.73 0.95 -9.12
C LEU A 443 22.56 1.25 -8.17
N GLY A 444 22.09 0.24 -7.46
CA GLY A 444 20.94 0.30 -6.55
C GLY A 444 19.62 -0.11 -7.15
N ARG A 445 18.57 -0.01 -6.33
CA ARG A 445 17.21 -0.38 -6.74
C ARG A 445 16.41 0.80 -7.25
N LYS A 446 15.56 0.58 -8.26
CA LYS A 446 14.68 1.63 -8.81
C LYS A 446 13.61 2.10 -7.81
N ASP A 447 13.15 1.20 -6.95
CA ASP A 447 12.21 1.48 -5.86
C ASP A 447 12.84 2.21 -4.67
N ASN A 448 14.16 2.07 -4.46
CA ASN A 448 14.92 2.79 -3.43
C ASN A 448 15.50 4.15 -3.90
N GLN A 449 15.31 4.51 -5.18
CA GLN A 449 15.70 5.84 -5.67
C GLN A 449 14.75 6.90 -5.15
N ILE A 450 15.30 7.85 -4.41
CA ILE A 450 14.54 9.02 -3.97
C ILE A 450 14.63 10.11 -5.05
N LYS A 451 13.58 10.92 -5.13
CA LYS A 451 13.60 12.12 -5.97
C LYS A 451 13.75 13.33 -5.07
N ARG A 452 14.92 13.96 -5.10
CA ARG A 452 15.24 15.18 -4.35
C ARG A 452 15.56 16.30 -5.33
N HIS A 453 14.86 17.43 -5.17
CA HIS A 453 14.97 18.61 -6.06
C HIS A 453 14.81 18.27 -7.56
N GLY A 454 13.86 17.39 -7.90
CA GLY A 454 13.60 16.96 -9.27
C GLY A 454 14.66 16.03 -9.89
N LYS A 455 15.72 15.68 -9.14
CA LYS A 455 16.77 14.75 -9.57
C LYS A 455 16.65 13.43 -8.83
N ARG A 456 16.95 12.33 -9.53
CA ARG A 456 16.97 11.00 -8.91
C ARG A 456 18.28 10.82 -8.18
N LEU A 457 18.20 10.33 -6.97
CA LEU A 457 19.33 10.05 -6.10
C LEU A 457 19.21 8.62 -5.60
N ASN A 458 20.28 7.84 -5.78
CA ASN A 458 20.44 6.62 -5.02
C ASN A 458 21.10 6.94 -3.68
N VAL A 459 20.39 6.64 -2.59
CA VAL A 459 20.87 6.81 -1.22
C VAL A 459 22.12 5.98 -0.91
N GLU A 460 22.29 4.82 -1.56
CA GLU A 460 23.45 3.95 -1.39
C GLU A 460 24.73 4.57 -1.95
N CYS A 461 24.64 5.33 -3.05
CA CYS A 461 25.79 6.04 -3.60
C CYS A 461 26.31 7.11 -2.64
N LEU A 462 25.41 7.81 -1.94
CA LEU A 462 25.80 8.74 -0.88
C LEU A 462 26.43 7.99 0.29
N GLN A 463 25.85 6.85 0.68
CA GLN A 463 26.38 6.06 1.79
C GLN A 463 27.82 5.61 1.49
N GLN A 464 28.08 5.06 0.30
CA GLN A 464 29.42 4.67 -0.13
C GLN A 464 30.40 5.87 -0.13
N ALA A 465 29.98 7.01 -0.65
CA ALA A 465 30.81 8.22 -0.64
C ALA A 465 31.16 8.71 0.78
N ALA A 466 30.26 8.50 1.74
CA ALA A 466 30.51 8.79 3.15
C ALA A 466 31.41 7.74 3.81
N GLU A 467 31.26 6.46 3.46
CA GLU A 467 32.14 5.38 3.93
C GLU A 467 33.59 5.55 3.47
N ASP A 468 33.82 6.23 2.34
CA ASP A 468 35.16 6.56 1.82
C ASP A 468 35.87 7.72 2.57
N LEU A 469 35.27 8.29 3.61
CA LEU A 469 35.89 9.35 4.42
C LEU A 469 36.65 8.75 5.60
N SER A 470 37.89 9.20 5.82
CA SER A 470 38.78 8.65 6.86
C SER A 470 38.22 8.74 8.28
N GLN A 471 37.38 9.75 8.57
CA GLN A 471 36.75 9.97 9.86
C GLN A 471 35.49 9.13 10.10
N VAL A 472 34.97 8.43 9.09
CA VAL A 472 33.74 7.62 9.18
C VAL A 472 34.11 6.17 9.46
N GLU A 473 33.59 5.60 10.54
CA GLU A 473 33.73 4.18 10.86
C GLU A 473 32.62 3.34 10.21
N ALA A 474 31.38 3.79 10.37
CA ALA A 474 30.20 3.22 9.74
C ALA A 474 29.16 4.32 9.50
N CYS A 475 28.29 4.15 8.51
CA CYS A 475 27.20 5.08 8.29
C CYS A 475 25.96 4.41 7.69
N ALA A 476 24.84 5.12 7.75
CA ALA A 476 23.61 4.76 7.07
C ALA A 476 22.91 6.02 6.56
N VAL A 477 22.30 5.93 5.37
CA VAL A 477 21.54 7.03 4.78
C VAL A 477 20.06 6.74 4.91
N SER A 478 19.29 7.76 5.31
CA SER A 478 17.84 7.65 5.41
C SER A 478 17.14 8.82 4.74
N TRP A 479 16.08 8.52 4.00
CA TRP A 479 15.15 9.52 3.47
C TRP A 479 13.99 9.69 4.44
N TYR A 480 14.20 10.53 5.44
CA TYR A 480 13.28 10.74 6.54
C TYR A 480 12.06 11.53 6.08
N GLN A 481 10.87 10.99 6.36
CA GLN A 481 9.56 11.56 6.00
C GLN A 481 9.39 11.93 4.53
N GLN A 482 10.21 11.32 3.66
CA GLN A 482 10.30 11.65 2.25
C GLN A 482 10.71 13.10 1.93
N GLU A 483 11.39 13.77 2.85
CA GLU A 483 11.74 15.20 2.75
C GLU A 483 13.21 15.51 3.08
N LYS A 484 13.77 14.84 4.11
CA LYS A 484 15.15 15.08 4.57
C LYS A 484 16.06 13.89 4.33
N LEU A 485 17.23 14.16 3.78
CA LEU A 485 18.30 13.21 3.57
C LEU A 485 19.22 13.24 4.79
N LEU A 486 19.06 12.27 5.66
CA LEU A 486 19.85 12.13 6.88
C LEU A 486 21.01 11.19 6.62
N LEU A 487 22.21 11.57 7.07
CA LEU A 487 23.38 10.71 7.13
C LEU A 487 23.71 10.43 8.60
N PHE A 488 23.46 9.20 9.04
CA PHE A 488 23.83 8.75 10.37
C PHE A 488 25.27 8.23 10.33
N VAL A 489 26.13 8.67 11.24
CA VAL A 489 27.56 8.38 11.23
C VAL A 489 28.03 7.90 12.60
N VAL A 490 28.74 6.77 12.60
CA VAL A 490 29.60 6.33 13.68
C VAL A 490 31.01 6.85 13.38
N PRO A 491 31.57 7.77 14.21
CA PRO A 491 32.85 8.39 13.92
C PRO A 491 34.04 7.55 14.42
N ARG A 492 35.17 7.56 13.69
CA ARG A 492 36.44 6.91 14.09
C ARG A 492 37.27 7.74 15.08
N GLY A 493 36.73 8.86 15.57
CA GLY A 493 37.43 9.85 16.39
C GLY A 493 36.65 11.15 16.51
N VAL A 494 37.33 12.29 16.65
CA VAL A 494 36.67 13.61 16.62
C VAL A 494 36.21 13.89 15.18
N LEU A 495 34.91 14.05 14.98
CA LEU A 495 34.30 14.34 13.68
C LEU A 495 33.62 15.72 13.75
N GLU A 496 34.12 16.66 12.95
CA GLU A 496 33.50 17.96 12.71
C GLU A 496 32.44 17.83 11.61
N GLU A 497 31.16 18.03 11.95
CA GLU A 497 30.02 17.82 11.04
C GLU A 497 30.14 18.67 9.76
N ARG A 498 30.57 19.94 9.91
CA ARG A 498 30.67 20.91 8.82
C ARG A 498 31.78 20.58 7.83
N GLU A 499 32.93 20.13 8.31
CA GLU A 499 34.05 19.72 7.46
C GLU A 499 33.70 18.46 6.67
N THR A 500 33.03 17.50 7.31
CA THR A 500 32.60 16.24 6.69
C THR A 500 31.56 16.46 5.60
N LEU A 501 30.57 17.34 5.82
CA LEU A 501 29.62 17.74 4.78
C LEU A 501 30.31 18.47 3.61
N GLY A 502 31.32 19.30 3.90
CA GLY A 502 32.13 19.97 2.88
C GLY A 502 32.93 19.00 1.99
N GLU A 503 33.47 17.92 2.57
CA GLU A 503 34.13 16.85 1.81
C GLU A 503 33.14 16.03 0.98
N LEU A 504 31.96 15.72 1.51
CA LEU A 504 30.89 15.06 0.76
C LEU A 504 30.44 15.89 -0.44
N GLN A 505 30.30 17.21 -0.28
CA GLN A 505 29.91 18.12 -1.36
C GLN A 505 30.88 18.12 -2.54
N LYS A 506 32.15 17.74 -2.34
CA LYS A 506 33.14 17.55 -3.41
C LYS A 506 33.00 16.21 -4.13
N ARG A 507 32.44 15.19 -3.47
CA ARG A 507 32.36 13.79 -3.95
C ARG A 507 31.00 13.43 -4.54
N VAL A 508 29.93 14.08 -4.08
CA VAL A 508 28.56 13.84 -4.55
C VAL A 508 27.94 15.10 -5.16
N PRO A 509 26.99 14.98 -6.11
CA PRO A 509 26.27 16.14 -6.64
C PRO A 509 25.57 16.96 -5.54
N ALA A 510 25.36 18.27 -5.76
CA ALA A 510 24.77 19.15 -4.74
C ALA A 510 23.42 18.66 -4.14
N HIS A 511 22.58 17.99 -4.96
CA HIS A 511 21.30 17.43 -4.52
C HIS A 511 21.41 16.09 -3.77
N ALA A 512 22.62 15.53 -3.71
CA ALA A 512 22.97 14.29 -3.01
C ALA A 512 23.64 14.55 -1.65
N VAL A 513 24.01 15.80 -1.35
CA VAL A 513 24.60 16.17 -0.06
C VAL A 513 23.54 16.03 1.04
N PRO A 514 23.81 15.32 2.15
CA PRO A 514 22.85 15.17 3.25
C PRO A 514 22.35 16.53 3.76
N ASP A 515 21.08 16.60 4.15
CA ASP A 515 20.49 17.75 4.84
C ASP A 515 21.05 17.87 6.27
N GLU A 516 21.30 16.73 6.92
CA GLU A 516 21.82 16.69 8.29
C GLU A 516 22.72 15.46 8.50
N LEU A 517 23.79 15.67 9.28
CA LEU A 517 24.67 14.60 9.76
C LEU A 517 24.31 14.29 11.22
N VAL A 518 24.05 13.02 11.51
CA VAL A 518 23.64 12.56 12.83
C VAL A 518 24.69 11.63 13.41
N LEU A 519 25.44 12.11 14.40
CA LEU A 519 26.39 11.28 15.13
C LEU A 519 25.65 10.29 16.03
N ILE A 520 26.03 9.02 15.92
CA ILE A 520 25.49 7.90 16.70
C ILE A 520 26.62 7.02 17.22
N GLU A 521 26.41 6.37 18.36
CA GLU A 521 27.41 5.48 18.95
C GLU A 521 27.56 4.17 18.18
N ALA A 522 26.45 3.62 17.68
CA ALA A 522 26.41 2.42 16.86
C ALA A 522 25.17 2.41 15.96
N LEU A 523 25.27 1.74 14.79
CA LEU A 523 24.11 1.54 13.92
C LEU A 523 23.11 0.57 14.58
N PRO A 524 21.83 0.97 14.76
CA PRO A 524 20.80 0.05 15.21
C PRO A 524 20.55 -0.98 14.10
N VAL A 525 20.36 -2.22 14.50
CA VAL A 525 20.11 -3.31 13.56
C VAL A 525 18.86 -4.08 13.95
N THR A 526 18.14 -4.54 12.94
CA THR A 526 17.02 -5.45 13.11
C THR A 526 17.51 -6.76 13.73
N PRO A 527 16.61 -7.59 14.29
CA PRO A 527 16.95 -8.98 14.66
C PRO A 527 17.57 -9.79 13.52
N HIS A 528 17.43 -9.31 12.28
CA HIS A 528 17.97 -9.91 11.06
C HIS A 528 19.34 -9.36 10.64
N GLY A 529 19.99 -8.53 11.47
CA GLY A 529 21.34 -8.02 11.21
C GLY A 529 21.47 -6.99 10.09
N LYS A 530 20.35 -6.47 9.58
CA LYS A 530 20.30 -5.31 8.67
C LYS A 530 20.08 -4.02 9.44
N VAL A 531 20.47 -2.89 8.85
CA VAL A 531 20.21 -1.56 9.45
C VAL A 531 18.73 -1.41 9.77
N ASP A 532 18.43 -1.08 11.04
CA ASP A 532 17.08 -0.77 11.48
C ASP A 532 16.76 0.69 11.16
N LEU A 533 16.14 0.92 10.01
CA LEU A 533 15.70 2.25 9.59
C LEU A 533 14.69 2.86 10.58
N LEU A 534 13.84 2.04 11.21
CA LEU A 534 12.90 2.52 12.23
C LEU A 534 13.64 2.93 13.50
N GLY A 535 14.62 2.13 13.92
CA GLY A 535 15.53 2.47 15.02
C GLY A 535 16.30 3.77 14.77
N LEU A 536 16.82 3.97 13.55
CA LEU A 536 17.46 5.22 13.15
C LEU A 536 16.48 6.41 13.17
N HIS A 537 15.25 6.20 12.69
CA HIS A 537 14.20 7.22 12.76
C HIS A 537 13.84 7.57 14.20
N GLN A 538 13.81 6.59 15.11
CA GLN A 538 13.60 6.82 16.54
C GLN A 538 14.76 7.56 17.19
N ILE A 539 16.01 7.24 16.85
CA ILE A 539 17.19 7.99 17.33
C ILE A 539 17.10 9.44 16.85
N TYR A 540 16.83 9.65 15.56
CA TYR A 540 16.66 11.00 15.01
C TYR A 540 15.49 11.73 15.67
N GLN A 541 14.34 11.08 15.82
CA GLN A 541 13.19 11.63 16.54
C GLN A 541 13.56 11.99 17.97
N SER A 542 14.23 11.11 18.72
CA SER A 542 14.65 11.39 20.08
C SER A 542 15.65 12.55 20.18
N ARG A 543 16.53 12.73 19.18
CA ARG A 543 17.49 13.85 19.09
C ARG A 543 16.78 15.14 18.71
N VAL A 544 15.81 15.06 17.80
CA VAL A 544 14.90 16.16 17.45
C VAL A 544 14.05 16.53 18.66
N ASP A 545 13.51 15.56 19.40
CA ASP A 545 12.69 15.75 20.61
C ASP A 545 13.52 16.23 21.80
N SER A 546 14.78 15.82 21.92
CA SER A 546 15.70 16.34 22.95
C SER A 546 16.19 17.73 22.59
N ARG A 547 16.49 18.01 21.32
CA ARG A 547 16.65 19.38 20.83
C ARG A 547 15.37 20.18 21.05
N ARG A 548 14.16 19.61 20.92
CA ARG A 548 12.87 20.26 21.24
C ARG A 548 12.60 20.39 22.75
N ARG A 549 13.23 19.59 23.61
CA ARG A 549 13.20 19.74 25.08
C ARG A 549 14.19 20.79 25.57
N ASP A 550 15.39 20.84 24.97
CA ASP A 550 16.40 21.88 25.21
C ASP A 550 16.03 23.20 24.50
N SER A 551 15.23 23.09 23.42
CA SER A 551 14.51 24.17 22.74
C SER A 551 13.03 24.09 23.10
N GLU A 552 12.70 23.76 24.36
CA GLU A 552 11.36 24.05 24.86
C GLU A 552 11.13 25.53 24.54
N PRO A 553 10.08 25.86 23.76
CA PRO A 553 9.78 27.24 23.47
C PRO A 553 9.49 27.90 24.81
N SER A 554 10.46 28.66 25.31
CA SER A 554 10.37 29.32 26.61
C SER A 554 9.34 30.47 26.58
N GLY A 555 8.69 30.68 25.43
CA GLY A 555 7.57 31.58 25.28
C GLY A 555 6.73 31.37 24.03
N ALA A 556 5.64 32.10 23.99
CA ALA A 556 4.67 32.13 22.91
C ALA A 556 5.29 32.50 21.54
N GLU A 557 6.41 33.22 21.50
CA GLU A 557 7.05 33.67 20.24
C GLU A 557 7.69 32.53 19.44
N ASP A 558 8.33 31.56 20.10
CA ASP A 558 9.02 30.44 19.45
C ASP A 558 8.03 29.47 18.74
N LEU A 559 6.84 29.25 19.32
CA LEU A 559 5.77 28.47 18.68
C LEU A 559 5.24 29.16 17.41
N TRP A 560 5.18 30.49 17.42
CA TRP A 560 4.72 31.26 16.27
C TRP A 560 5.71 31.15 15.10
N GLU A 561 7.01 31.26 15.37
CA GLU A 561 8.05 31.08 14.35
C GLU A 561 8.06 29.65 13.79
N GLY A 562 7.93 28.65 14.65
CA GLY A 562 7.80 27.25 14.24
C GLY A 562 6.60 27.02 13.31
N LEU A 563 5.42 27.56 13.65
CA LEU A 563 4.23 27.47 12.79
C LEU A 563 4.40 28.18 11.46
N GLN A 564 5.05 29.35 11.42
CA GLN A 564 5.33 30.06 10.18
C GLN A 564 6.28 29.27 9.27
N TYR A 565 7.30 28.62 9.84
CA TYR A 565 8.21 27.75 9.10
C TYR A 565 7.47 26.54 8.51
N LEU A 566 6.72 25.81 9.34
CA LEU A 566 5.95 24.64 8.90
C LEU A 566 4.91 25.01 7.83
N TRP A 567 4.22 26.15 7.99
CA TRP A 567 3.23 26.65 7.01
C TRP A 567 3.88 26.88 5.65
N LYS A 568 5.05 27.52 5.61
CA LYS A 568 5.79 27.74 4.35
C LYS A 568 6.30 26.43 3.75
N SER A 569 6.85 25.54 4.57
CA SER A 569 7.39 24.24 4.16
C SER A 569 6.32 23.38 3.47
N VAL A 570 5.21 23.15 4.17
CA VAL A 570 4.12 22.28 3.71
C VAL A 570 3.44 22.82 2.44
N LEU A 571 3.35 24.15 2.30
CA LEU A 571 2.76 24.80 1.13
C LEU A 571 3.75 25.00 -0.03
N GLY A 572 5.03 24.71 0.16
CA GLY A 572 6.08 24.93 -0.84
C GLY A 572 6.30 26.41 -1.17
N LEU A 573 6.05 27.31 -0.21
CA LEU A 573 6.25 28.75 -0.40
C LEU A 573 7.75 29.09 -0.31
N PRO A 574 8.29 29.99 -1.17
CA PRO A 574 9.69 30.38 -1.13
C PRO A 574 10.09 30.96 0.24
N GLY A 575 11.28 30.59 0.76
CA GLY A 575 11.76 31.02 2.08
C GLY A 575 11.80 32.55 2.27
N ASP A 576 12.10 33.28 1.20
CA ASP A 576 12.29 34.74 1.17
C ASP A 576 10.98 35.57 1.14
N SER A 577 9.82 34.90 1.23
CA SER A 577 8.52 35.57 1.29
C SER A 577 8.31 36.29 2.63
N SER A 578 7.69 37.49 2.61
CA SER A 578 7.26 38.22 3.81
C SER A 578 6.50 37.30 4.78
N GLY A 579 6.65 37.52 6.10
CA GLY A 579 6.07 36.66 7.15
C GLY A 579 4.61 36.28 6.89
N VAL A 580 4.21 35.06 7.30
CA VAL A 580 2.84 34.58 7.12
C VAL A 580 1.90 35.47 7.94
N SER A 581 0.95 36.14 7.28
CA SER A 581 -0.07 36.96 7.94
C SER A 581 -0.86 36.09 8.91
N LYS A 582 -1.18 36.62 10.10
CA LYS A 582 -1.95 35.92 11.13
C LYS A 582 -3.34 35.52 10.67
N GLU A 583 -3.84 36.20 9.64
CA GLU A 583 -5.15 36.04 9.01
C GLU A 583 -5.11 35.05 7.83
N ALA A 584 -3.93 34.52 7.47
CA ALA A 584 -3.80 33.56 6.38
C ALA A 584 -4.51 32.24 6.72
N VAL A 585 -5.38 31.79 5.81
CA VAL A 585 -6.10 30.51 5.91
C VAL A 585 -5.40 29.46 5.05
N PHE A 586 -5.27 28.24 5.56
CA PHE A 586 -4.36 27.22 5.02
C PHE A 586 -4.70 26.86 3.58
N LEU A 587 -5.98 26.61 3.32
CA LEU A 587 -6.46 26.26 1.99
C LEU A 587 -6.45 27.45 1.02
N HIS A 588 -6.53 28.70 1.49
CA HIS A 588 -6.38 29.90 0.65
C HIS A 588 -4.93 30.14 0.22
N SER A 589 -3.98 29.52 0.94
CA SER A 589 -2.54 29.68 0.72
C SER A 589 -1.96 28.58 -0.20
N GLY A 590 -2.81 27.80 -0.88
CA GLY A 590 -2.41 26.67 -1.75
C GLY A 590 -2.36 25.31 -1.05
N GLY A 591 -2.91 25.23 0.16
CA GLY A 591 -3.07 23.99 0.92
C GLY A 591 -4.20 23.12 0.37
N ASP A 592 -4.09 21.82 0.62
CA ASP A 592 -5.15 20.83 0.37
C ASP A 592 -5.27 19.92 1.61
N SER A 593 -6.24 19.00 1.61
CA SER A 593 -6.48 18.11 2.74
C SER A 593 -5.29 17.21 3.10
N LEU A 594 -4.42 16.87 2.15
CA LEU A 594 -3.24 16.05 2.42
C LEU A 594 -2.13 16.90 3.05
N LYS A 595 -1.89 18.09 2.51
CA LYS A 595 -1.00 19.08 3.11
C LYS A 595 -1.46 19.49 4.51
N ALA A 596 -2.77 19.62 4.74
CA ALA A 596 -3.31 19.95 6.05
C ALA A 596 -3.05 18.84 7.07
N LEU A 597 -3.15 17.58 6.66
CA LEU A 597 -2.79 16.43 7.49
C LEU A 597 -1.30 16.40 7.82
N ARG A 598 -0.43 16.72 6.84
CA ARG A 598 1.02 16.86 7.10
C ARG A 598 1.32 17.99 8.07
N PHE A 599 0.72 19.16 7.86
CA PHE A 599 0.86 20.31 8.73
C PHE A 599 0.36 20.02 10.15
N HIS A 600 -0.76 19.32 10.28
CA HIS A 600 -1.27 18.80 11.55
C HIS A 600 -0.25 17.92 12.26
N ASP A 601 0.24 16.87 11.59
CA ASP A 601 1.18 15.91 12.17
C ASP A 601 2.49 16.62 12.55
N GLU A 602 2.95 17.58 11.74
CA GLU A 602 4.13 18.40 12.02
C GLU A 602 3.96 19.34 13.21
N ILE A 603 2.78 19.92 13.40
CA ILE A 603 2.48 20.74 14.58
C ILE A 603 2.42 19.87 15.84
N GLU A 604 1.72 18.73 15.82
CA GLU A 604 1.70 17.81 16.98
C GLU A 604 3.11 17.31 17.33
N MET A 605 3.95 17.07 16.31
CA MET A 605 5.37 16.80 16.51
C MET A 605 6.12 18.00 17.09
N LEU A 606 5.84 19.23 16.64
CA LEU A 606 6.46 20.46 17.15
C LEU A 606 6.13 20.70 18.62
N VAL A 607 4.90 20.40 19.05
CA VAL A 607 4.45 20.56 20.44
C VAL A 607 4.66 19.34 21.34
N GLY A 608 5.02 18.18 20.78
CA GLY A 608 5.32 16.96 21.53
C GLY A 608 4.10 16.27 22.17
N GLN A 609 2.88 16.68 21.82
CA GLN A 609 1.63 16.07 22.29
C GLN A 609 0.51 16.22 21.24
N ALA A 610 -0.50 15.35 21.32
CA ALA A 610 -1.67 15.46 20.47
C ALA A 610 -2.46 16.74 20.80
N VAL A 611 -2.92 17.46 19.77
CA VAL A 611 -3.71 18.69 19.91
C VAL A 611 -5.13 18.40 19.40
N PRO A 612 -6.09 18.12 20.30
CA PRO A 612 -7.44 17.73 19.90
C PRO A 612 -8.09 18.76 18.98
N GLY A 613 -8.64 18.31 17.85
CA GLY A 613 -9.34 19.15 16.88
C GLY A 613 -8.44 20.04 16.02
N LEU A 614 -7.11 19.90 16.10
CA LEU A 614 -6.17 20.75 15.34
C LEU A 614 -6.37 20.68 13.83
N LEU A 615 -6.66 19.50 13.28
CA LEU A 615 -6.90 19.33 11.84
C LEU A 615 -8.11 20.16 11.39
N ASP A 616 -9.14 20.25 12.23
CA ASP A 616 -10.32 21.06 11.93
C ASP A 616 -9.93 22.54 11.89
N VAL A 617 -9.19 23.01 12.89
CA VAL A 617 -8.72 24.42 12.98
C VAL A 617 -7.84 24.78 11.79
N ILE A 618 -6.94 23.89 11.34
CA ILE A 618 -6.11 24.12 10.14
C ILE A 618 -6.98 24.32 8.89
N LEU A 619 -8.05 23.54 8.75
CA LEU A 619 -8.89 23.56 7.55
C LEU A 619 -9.86 24.75 7.50
N SER A 620 -10.24 25.30 8.65
CA SER A 620 -11.33 26.28 8.78
C SER A 620 -10.90 27.67 9.26
N HIS A 621 -9.78 27.77 9.97
CA HIS A 621 -9.37 29.00 10.66
C HIS A 621 -8.02 29.53 10.14
N SER A 622 -7.65 30.74 10.58
CA SER A 622 -6.36 31.32 10.21
C SER A 622 -5.19 30.71 10.98
N VAL A 623 -3.97 30.85 10.45
CA VAL A 623 -2.74 30.39 11.12
C VAL A 623 -2.57 30.99 12.52
N GLY A 624 -3.09 32.21 12.76
CA GLY A 624 -3.12 32.83 14.09
C GLY A 624 -4.03 32.12 15.09
N GLU A 625 -5.09 31.48 14.61
CA GLU A 625 -6.00 30.68 15.44
C GLU A 625 -5.46 29.27 15.65
N VAL A 626 -4.82 28.69 14.62
CA VAL A 626 -4.03 27.44 14.76
C VAL A 626 -3.00 27.62 15.87
N TYR A 627 -2.26 28.73 15.84
CA TYR A 627 -1.31 29.09 16.88
C TYR A 627 -1.93 29.19 18.27
N ARG A 628 -3.03 29.93 18.42
CA ARG A 628 -3.71 30.09 19.71
C ARG A 628 -4.27 28.77 20.24
N HIS A 629 -4.91 27.97 19.39
CA HIS A 629 -5.45 26.65 19.75
C HIS A 629 -4.35 25.70 20.23
N THR A 630 -3.21 25.74 19.54
CA THR A 630 -2.02 24.98 19.91
C THR A 630 -1.43 25.45 21.24
N LEU A 631 -1.41 26.75 21.50
CA LEU A 631 -0.92 27.36 22.73
C LEU A 631 -1.82 27.10 23.95
N GLU A 632 -3.15 27.09 23.74
CA GLU A 632 -4.14 26.73 24.76
C GLU A 632 -3.99 25.26 25.20
N ALA A 633 -3.68 24.35 24.26
CA ALA A 633 -3.42 22.94 24.56
C ALA A 633 -2.12 22.72 25.36
N LEU A 634 -1.18 23.66 25.33
CA LEU A 634 0.13 23.57 26.01
C LEU A 634 0.15 24.10 27.46
N SER A 635 -0.89 24.79 27.92
CA SER A 635 -0.90 25.40 29.26
C SER A 635 -1.33 24.42 30.37
N PRO A 636 -0.57 24.25 31.48
CA PRO A 636 -0.95 23.33 32.54
C PRO A 636 -2.03 23.91 33.48
N GLY A 637 -3.24 23.33 33.40
CA GLY A 637 -4.24 23.30 34.48
C GLY A 637 -5.48 24.19 34.32
N ASP A 638 -6.68 23.60 34.23
CA ASP A 638 -7.60 23.43 35.37
C ASP A 638 -8.91 22.77 34.88
N GLY A 639 -9.44 21.83 35.67
CA GLY A 639 -10.70 21.18 35.34
C GLY A 639 -11.88 22.15 35.47
N ARG A 640 -12.39 22.67 34.34
CA ARG A 640 -13.80 23.04 34.10
C ARG A 640 -13.96 23.65 32.72
N GLY A 641 -14.87 23.09 31.93
CA GLY A 641 -15.27 23.63 30.64
C GLY A 641 -15.70 25.10 30.74
N ARG A 642 -15.20 25.92 29.83
CA ARG A 642 -15.65 27.30 29.66
C ARG A 642 -15.88 27.58 28.19
N ALA A 643 -17.15 27.46 27.80
CA ALA A 643 -17.68 28.02 26.56
C ALA A 643 -17.35 29.53 26.51
N ALA A 644 -16.64 29.95 25.47
CA ALA A 644 -16.40 31.36 25.18
C ALA A 644 -17.70 32.00 24.65
N LYS A 645 -18.45 32.64 25.55
CA LYS A 645 -19.49 33.62 25.20
C LYS A 645 -18.83 34.84 24.54
N ARG A 646 -19.08 35.08 23.26
CA ARG A 646 -19.00 36.44 22.69
C ARG A 646 -20.22 37.23 23.13
N LYS A 647 -19.94 38.43 23.64
CA LYS A 647 -20.87 39.39 24.24
C LYS A 647 -21.55 40.18 23.11
N VAL A 648 -22.84 39.96 22.87
CA VAL A 648 -23.70 40.91 22.16
C VAL A 648 -24.51 41.67 23.22
N SER A 649 -24.45 42.99 23.15
CA SER A 649 -25.08 43.93 24.08
C SER A 649 -26.58 44.13 23.79
N GLY A 650 -27.40 43.94 24.82
CA GLY A 650 -28.72 44.54 25.07
C GLY A 650 -29.90 44.01 24.24
N GLY A 651 -31.04 43.58 24.78
CA GLY A 651 -31.54 43.54 26.15
C GLY A 651 -32.97 42.96 26.19
N GLY A 652 -33.48 42.71 27.41
CA GLY A 652 -34.88 42.32 27.68
C GLY A 652 -35.10 40.83 27.89
N GLY A 653 -35.26 40.42 29.15
CA GLY A 653 -35.49 39.02 29.53
C GLY A 653 -36.96 38.61 29.55
N GLU A 654 -37.19 37.30 29.53
CA GLU A 654 -38.22 36.60 30.30
C GLU A 654 -37.89 35.10 30.29
N GLU A 655 -37.88 34.49 31.48
CA GLU A 655 -37.68 33.06 31.71
C GLU A 655 -38.91 32.25 31.27
N GLY A 656 -38.74 31.04 30.73
CA GLY A 656 -39.86 30.13 30.58
C GLY A 656 -39.62 28.81 29.84
N ARG A 657 -39.38 27.74 30.62
CA ARG A 657 -39.85 26.34 30.47
C ARG A 657 -39.74 25.61 29.12
N ASP A 658 -39.04 24.48 29.18
CA ASP A 658 -39.18 23.31 28.29
C ASP A 658 -40.64 23.00 27.94
N LYS A 659 -40.94 23.01 26.64
CA LYS A 659 -42.11 22.34 26.07
C LYS A 659 -41.71 21.60 24.80
N HIS A 660 -41.80 20.28 24.86
CA HIS A 660 -41.84 19.41 23.70
C HIS A 660 -42.99 19.84 22.77
N VAL A 661 -42.66 20.22 21.53
CA VAL A 661 -43.65 20.47 20.48
C VAL A 661 -43.96 19.15 19.79
N ARG A 662 -45.21 18.69 19.98
CA ARG A 662 -45.82 17.58 19.26
C ARG A 662 -46.20 18.09 17.86
N LEU A 663 -45.58 17.54 16.82
CA LEU A 663 -45.93 17.83 15.42
C LEU A 663 -47.30 17.21 15.09
N GLU A 664 -48.29 18.04 14.81
CA GLU A 664 -49.53 17.66 14.13
C GLU A 664 -49.40 17.85 12.60
N PRO A 665 -50.12 17.06 11.78
CA PRO A 665 -49.96 17.10 10.34
C PRO A 665 -50.78 18.22 9.67
N GLN A 666 -50.10 18.89 8.73
CA GLN A 666 -50.61 19.61 7.56
C GLN A 666 -51.46 20.88 7.77
N ARG A 667 -50.85 22.02 7.40
CA ARG A 667 -51.54 23.09 6.65
C ARG A 667 -50.95 23.18 5.26
N ALA A 668 -51.84 23.19 4.27
CA ALA A 668 -51.53 23.28 2.85
C ALA A 668 -50.73 24.55 2.53
N LEU A 669 -49.65 24.37 1.76
CA LEU A 669 -48.92 25.48 1.14
C LEU A 669 -49.76 26.04 -0.01
N GLU A 670 -50.25 27.27 0.15
CA GLU A 670 -50.74 28.07 -0.97
C GLU A 670 -49.53 28.67 -1.71
N GLY A 671 -49.48 28.45 -3.04
CA GLY A 671 -48.85 29.39 -3.96
C GLY A 671 -47.39 29.17 -4.37
N VAL A 672 -47.01 27.99 -4.89
CA VAL A 672 -45.94 27.89 -5.91
C VAL A 672 -46.44 26.98 -7.03
N SER A 673 -46.91 27.58 -8.12
CA SER A 673 -47.33 26.86 -9.33
C SER A 673 -46.12 26.32 -10.09
N GLY A 674 -46.06 25.01 -10.32
CA GLY A 674 -45.18 24.39 -11.33
C GLY A 674 -44.18 23.34 -10.84
N PHE A 675 -44.63 22.28 -10.14
CA PHE A 675 -43.77 21.13 -9.89
C PHE A 675 -43.57 20.33 -11.18
N SER A 676 -42.32 20.24 -11.65
CA SER A 676 -41.95 19.47 -12.84
C SER A 676 -41.14 18.26 -12.41
N SER A 677 -41.43 17.08 -12.95
CA SER A 677 -40.61 15.89 -12.70
C SER A 677 -39.19 16.11 -13.22
N PHE A 678 -38.20 15.58 -12.50
CA PHE A 678 -36.78 15.69 -12.88
C PHE A 678 -35.95 14.52 -12.33
N LEU A 679 -34.74 14.40 -12.87
CA LEU A 679 -33.68 13.50 -12.45
C LEU A 679 -32.42 14.32 -12.14
N ALA A 680 -31.89 14.20 -10.94
CA ALA A 680 -30.65 14.82 -10.51
C ALA A 680 -29.56 13.75 -10.34
N LEU A 681 -28.41 13.97 -10.98
CA LEU A 681 -27.26 13.08 -10.99
C LEU A 681 -26.08 13.79 -10.32
N SER A 682 -25.51 13.13 -9.32
CA SER A 682 -24.33 13.59 -8.58
C SER A 682 -23.25 12.52 -8.60
N ARG A 683 -22.04 12.91 -8.21
CA ARG A 683 -20.87 12.02 -8.06
C ARG A 683 -21.21 10.68 -7.38
N GLY A 684 -20.52 9.62 -7.79
CA GLY A 684 -20.64 8.29 -7.17
C GLY A 684 -21.99 7.61 -7.38
N ASN A 685 -22.67 7.87 -8.51
CA ASN A 685 -23.97 7.30 -8.83
C ASN A 685 -25.09 7.64 -7.84
N ARG A 686 -24.99 8.80 -7.16
CA ARG A 686 -26.12 9.34 -6.39
C ARG A 686 -27.16 9.91 -7.33
N ILE A 687 -28.27 9.18 -7.46
CA ILE A 687 -29.40 9.52 -8.33
C ILE A 687 -30.58 9.92 -7.44
N PHE A 688 -31.14 11.11 -7.69
CA PHE A 688 -32.36 11.57 -7.07
C PHE A 688 -33.40 11.88 -8.14
N SER A 689 -34.53 11.17 -8.13
CA SER A 689 -35.64 11.40 -9.06
C SER A 689 -36.91 11.77 -8.32
N MET A 690 -37.72 12.63 -8.94
CA MET A 690 -39.06 12.97 -8.45
C MET A 690 -40.05 12.93 -9.60
N ASP A 691 -41.05 12.05 -9.50
CA ASP A 691 -42.12 11.91 -10.50
C ASP A 691 -43.45 12.39 -9.93
N PHE A 692 -43.91 13.56 -10.37
CA PHE A 692 -45.20 14.13 -9.97
C PHE A 692 -46.41 13.52 -10.73
N SER A 693 -46.16 12.60 -11.68
CA SER A 693 -47.20 11.86 -12.43
C SER A 693 -47.81 10.70 -11.64
N LYS A 694 -47.22 10.31 -10.50
CA LYS A 694 -47.72 9.24 -9.62
C LYS A 694 -47.95 9.75 -8.19
N SER A 695 -49.05 10.49 -7.95
CA SER A 695 -49.77 10.43 -6.66
C SER A 695 -50.99 11.36 -6.63
N PHE A 696 -52.18 10.79 -6.79
CA PHE A 696 -53.38 11.18 -6.06
C PHE A 696 -54.28 9.95 -5.91
N VAL A 697 -54.09 9.19 -4.83
CA VAL A 697 -55.14 8.31 -4.29
C VAL A 697 -55.21 8.59 -2.79
N ARG A 698 -56.37 9.10 -2.36
CA ARG A 698 -56.68 9.39 -0.94
C ARG A 698 -56.86 8.07 -0.16
N PRO A 699 -56.42 7.98 1.10
CA PRO A 699 -56.74 6.85 1.96
C PRO A 699 -58.13 7.04 2.56
N GLY A 700 -59.05 6.13 2.27
CA GLY A 700 -60.32 5.99 2.97
C GLY A 700 -60.51 4.56 3.44
N GLY A 701 -60.54 4.37 4.77
CA GLY A 701 -61.30 3.30 5.44
C GLY A 701 -60.73 1.87 5.48
N ALA A 702 -60.35 1.46 6.70
CA ALA A 702 -60.46 0.12 7.29
C ALA A 702 -59.71 -1.09 6.68
N ALA A 703 -58.71 -1.56 7.46
CA ALA A 703 -58.25 -2.94 7.69
C ALA A 703 -58.46 -4.02 6.60
N GLN A 704 -57.36 -4.50 6.00
CA GLN A 704 -56.84 -5.88 6.13
C GLN A 704 -55.51 -6.04 5.36
N ALA A 705 -54.75 -7.06 5.77
CA ALA A 705 -53.36 -7.31 5.44
C ALA A 705 -53.04 -7.58 3.95
N GLY A 706 -51.81 -7.20 3.55
CA GLY A 706 -51.13 -7.63 2.33
C GLY A 706 -49.77 -6.95 2.23
N GLU A 707 -48.68 -7.74 2.25
CA GLU A 707 -47.33 -7.28 1.95
C GLU A 707 -47.28 -6.76 0.50
N GLU A 708 -46.99 -5.47 0.30
CA GLU A 708 -46.52 -4.95 -0.98
C GLU A 708 -45.15 -4.27 -0.76
N LEU A 709 -44.12 -4.98 -1.22
CA LEU A 709 -42.75 -4.49 -1.39
C LEU A 709 -42.73 -3.30 -2.36
N LEU A 710 -42.24 -2.16 -1.90
CA LEU A 710 -41.81 -1.05 -2.78
C LEU A 710 -40.54 -1.49 -3.53
N GLN A 711 -40.72 -2.20 -4.64
CA GLN A 711 -39.70 -2.38 -5.66
C GLN A 711 -39.47 -1.04 -6.40
N GLN A 712 -38.21 -0.68 -6.61
CA GLN A 712 -37.82 0.39 -7.54
C GLN A 712 -38.48 0.16 -8.90
N PRO A 713 -38.97 1.19 -9.60
CA PRO A 713 -39.61 1.00 -10.90
C PRO A 713 -38.59 0.50 -11.94
N PRO A 714 -38.97 -0.42 -12.85
CA PRO A 714 -38.11 -0.84 -13.94
C PRO A 714 -37.89 0.34 -14.89
N PHE A 715 -36.64 0.54 -15.31
CA PHE A 715 -36.28 1.59 -16.26
C PHE A 715 -37.03 1.44 -17.60
N LEU A 716 -37.56 2.57 -18.09
CA LEU A 716 -38.15 2.74 -19.41
C LEU A 716 -37.17 2.31 -20.51
N ARG A 717 -37.57 1.30 -21.30
CA ARG A 717 -37.00 1.04 -22.63
C ARG A 717 -37.19 2.30 -23.49
N VAL A 718 -36.09 2.86 -23.99
CA VAL A 718 -36.13 3.96 -24.96
C VAL A 718 -36.74 3.45 -26.26
N VAL A 719 -37.82 4.11 -26.66
CA VAL A 719 -38.52 3.95 -27.93
C VAL A 719 -37.71 4.60 -29.05
N THR A 720 -37.43 3.85 -30.10
CA THR A 720 -36.82 4.30 -31.36
C THR A 720 -37.73 5.31 -32.09
N PRO A 721 -37.23 6.44 -32.61
CA PRO A 721 -37.96 7.23 -33.59
C PRO A 721 -37.89 6.58 -34.97
N GLY A 722 -39.06 6.34 -35.56
CA GLY A 722 -39.24 5.68 -36.83
C GLY A 722 -38.70 6.46 -38.03
N VAL A 723 -38.20 5.67 -38.98
CA VAL A 723 -37.80 6.02 -40.34
C VAL A 723 -38.94 6.72 -41.10
N LEU A 724 -38.69 7.91 -41.64
CA LEU A 724 -39.39 8.42 -42.81
C LEU A 724 -38.43 8.50 -44.00
N LYS A 725 -38.71 7.71 -45.04
CA LYS A 725 -38.10 7.81 -46.36
C LYS A 725 -38.72 8.99 -47.12
N SER A 726 -37.88 9.81 -47.77
CA SER A 726 -38.26 10.48 -49.02
C SER A 726 -37.05 10.76 -49.93
N ARG A 727 -36.96 9.93 -50.98
CA ARG A 727 -36.57 10.17 -52.39
C ARG A 727 -35.78 11.44 -52.81
N GLY A 728 -34.76 11.19 -53.63
CA GLY A 728 -34.28 12.04 -54.74
C GLY A 728 -32.79 11.80 -55.04
N GLN A 729 -32.40 10.88 -55.95
CA GLN A 729 -32.22 11.02 -57.41
C GLN A 729 -30.77 11.40 -57.84
N GLY A 730 -30.13 10.47 -58.59
CA GLY A 730 -29.03 10.69 -59.56
C GLY A 730 -27.66 11.09 -58.98
N SER A 731 -26.50 10.76 -59.54
CA SER A 731 -26.11 9.94 -60.69
C SER A 731 -24.60 9.70 -60.61
N ALA A 732 -24.17 8.58 -61.19
CA ALA A 732 -22.88 8.30 -61.86
C ALA A 732 -21.99 9.52 -62.19
N THR A 733 -20.65 9.50 -62.16
CA THR A 733 -19.73 8.61 -62.91
C THR A 733 -18.24 8.90 -62.56
N GLU A 734 -17.41 7.86 -62.69
CA GLU A 734 -16.07 7.80 -63.30
C GLU A 734 -14.82 8.53 -62.75
N ASN A 735 -13.83 7.68 -62.41
CA ASN A 735 -12.46 7.59 -62.93
C ASN A 735 -11.61 8.85 -63.18
N GLY A 736 -10.37 8.80 -62.67
CA GLY A 736 -9.25 9.56 -63.25
C GLY A 736 -7.99 9.58 -62.38
N ALA A 737 -7.10 8.62 -62.59
CA ALA A 737 -5.72 8.66 -62.11
C ALA A 737 -4.88 9.65 -62.94
N PHE A 738 -3.84 10.26 -62.35
CA PHE A 738 -2.41 10.19 -62.75
C PHE A 738 -1.54 11.36 -62.21
N THR A 739 -0.49 10.95 -61.48
CA THR A 739 0.93 11.39 -61.46
C THR A 739 1.38 12.87 -61.49
N VAL A 740 2.08 13.23 -60.41
CA VAL A 740 3.50 13.67 -60.28
C VAL A 740 4.14 14.52 -61.38
N THR A 741 4.72 15.67 -61.00
CA THR A 741 6.05 16.13 -61.45
C THR A 741 6.67 17.16 -60.49
N GLU A 742 7.99 17.01 -60.30
CA GLU A 742 8.91 17.76 -59.44
C GLU A 742 9.27 19.16 -59.98
N LYS A 743 9.71 20.10 -59.11
CA LYS A 743 11.13 20.55 -59.01
C LYS A 743 11.40 21.78 -58.11
N THR A 744 12.25 21.53 -57.09
CA THR A 744 13.47 22.25 -56.61
C THR A 744 13.49 23.67 -55.98
N LYS A 745 14.07 23.65 -54.75
CA LYS A 745 15.21 24.42 -54.17
C LYS A 745 14.95 25.70 -53.33
N GLY A 746 15.47 25.69 -52.09
CA GLY A 746 16.08 26.87 -51.43
C GLY A 746 15.98 27.01 -49.90
N THR A 747 16.88 26.35 -49.15
CA THR A 747 17.59 26.78 -47.91
C THR A 747 16.90 27.31 -46.63
N ASP A 748 17.24 26.61 -45.54
CA ASP A 748 17.58 27.00 -44.16
C ASP A 748 16.54 27.48 -43.12
N GLY A 749 16.52 26.74 -42.00
CA GLY A 749 15.89 27.14 -40.73
C GLY A 749 15.53 25.95 -39.81
N PHE A 750 16.45 25.53 -38.95
CA PHE A 750 16.27 24.47 -37.95
C PHE A 750 15.12 24.76 -36.97
N SER A 751 14.16 23.84 -36.85
CA SER A 751 13.46 23.53 -35.60
C SER A 751 13.10 22.04 -35.58
N VAL A 752 13.57 21.34 -34.55
CA VAL A 752 13.46 19.87 -34.42
C VAL A 752 12.05 19.51 -33.99
N GLN A 753 11.27 18.94 -34.91
CA GLN A 753 10.12 18.11 -34.59
C GLN A 753 10.58 16.78 -34.01
N GLN A 754 10.02 16.39 -32.86
CA GLN A 754 10.04 15.02 -32.35
C GLN A 754 9.20 14.15 -33.28
N THR A 755 9.86 13.21 -33.96
CA THR A 755 9.19 12.10 -34.65
C THR A 755 8.92 10.97 -33.68
N HIS A 756 7.67 10.50 -33.73
CA HIS A 756 7.17 9.30 -33.10
C HIS A 756 7.95 8.05 -33.52
N ALA A 757 8.10 7.11 -32.58
CA ALA A 757 8.33 5.70 -32.86
C ALA A 757 7.33 4.86 -32.05
N ASP A 758 6.32 4.32 -32.74
CA ASP A 758 5.44 3.22 -32.31
C ASP A 758 6.27 1.97 -31.94
N GLY A 759 5.90 1.02 -31.09
CA GLY A 759 4.61 0.58 -30.56
C GLY A 759 4.52 -0.96 -30.69
N ARG A 760 4.13 -1.66 -29.60
CA ARG A 760 3.37 -2.96 -29.56
C ARG A 760 3.29 -3.47 -28.11
N GLY A 761 2.14 -3.70 -27.49
CA GLY A 761 0.77 -3.58 -27.96
C GLY A 761 -0.20 -3.24 -26.83
N ALA A 762 -0.81 -2.06 -26.93
CA ALA A 762 -2.12 -1.80 -26.36
C ALA A 762 -3.14 -1.95 -27.50
N ALA A 763 -4.25 -2.64 -27.24
CA ALA A 763 -5.36 -2.64 -28.17
C ALA A 763 -5.84 -1.18 -28.39
N PRO A 764 -6.32 -0.83 -29.60
CA PRO A 764 -6.81 0.52 -29.87
C PRO A 764 -7.94 0.87 -28.90
N ALA A 765 -7.89 2.07 -28.30
CA ALA A 765 -8.98 2.61 -27.48
C ALA A 765 -10.27 2.64 -28.31
N GLU A 766 -11.33 1.98 -27.84
CA GLU A 766 -12.62 1.93 -28.56
C GLU A 766 -13.45 3.22 -28.33
N VAL A 767 -13.10 4.01 -27.29
CA VAL A 767 -13.80 5.24 -26.90
C VAL A 767 -12.85 6.44 -26.96
N ALA A 768 -13.21 7.43 -27.78
CA ALA A 768 -12.56 8.74 -27.81
C ALA A 768 -13.33 9.74 -26.95
N LEU A 769 -12.60 10.52 -26.16
CA LEU A 769 -13.12 11.69 -25.46
C LEU A 769 -12.72 12.93 -26.25
N ARG A 770 -13.63 13.90 -26.38
CA ARG A 770 -13.34 15.20 -26.98
C ARG A 770 -13.97 16.30 -26.16
N VAL A 771 -13.23 17.38 -25.89
CA VAL A 771 -13.81 18.56 -25.24
C VAL A 771 -14.91 19.13 -26.14
N ARG A 772 -16.15 19.08 -25.64
CA ARG A 772 -17.33 19.67 -26.29
C ARG A 772 -17.38 21.17 -26.02
N TRP A 773 -17.24 21.53 -24.76
CA TRP A 773 -17.16 22.90 -24.29
C TRP A 773 -16.39 22.97 -22.96
N LYS A 774 -15.94 24.17 -22.61
CA LYS A 774 -15.41 24.48 -21.28
C LYS A 774 -15.94 25.83 -20.80
N SER A 775 -16.24 25.97 -19.51
CA SER A 775 -16.68 27.22 -18.89
C SER A 775 -15.64 27.70 -17.89
N ASN A 776 -15.30 29.00 -17.91
CA ASN A 776 -14.35 29.61 -16.98
C ASN A 776 -15.06 30.01 -15.69
N THR A 777 -14.54 29.55 -14.56
CA THR A 777 -15.04 29.85 -13.21
C THR A 777 -14.12 30.79 -12.44
N ARG A 778 -13.08 31.33 -13.09
CA ARG A 778 -12.08 32.31 -12.60
C ARG A 778 -11.07 31.80 -11.58
N LYS A 779 -11.34 30.69 -10.90
CA LYS A 779 -10.43 29.99 -9.99
C LYS A 779 -10.70 28.49 -9.99
N CYS A 780 -9.86 27.71 -9.32
CA CYS A 780 -9.97 26.25 -9.19
C CYS A 780 -11.39 25.72 -8.94
N VAL A 781 -11.70 24.59 -9.58
CA VAL A 781 -12.99 23.88 -9.46
C VAL A 781 -12.78 22.51 -8.82
N ASP A 782 -12.97 22.45 -7.50
CA ASP A 782 -12.91 21.21 -6.72
C ASP A 782 -14.30 20.60 -6.47
N ALA A 783 -15.37 21.42 -6.55
CA ALA A 783 -16.74 20.94 -6.41
C ALA A 783 -17.13 20.04 -7.61
N SER A 784 -17.67 18.86 -7.33
CA SER A 784 -18.21 18.00 -8.40
C SER A 784 -19.51 18.58 -8.97
N PRO A 785 -19.75 18.50 -10.28
CA PRO A 785 -20.95 19.03 -10.91
C PRO A 785 -22.21 18.28 -10.48
N LEU A 786 -23.33 19.00 -10.40
CA LEU A 786 -24.68 18.44 -10.29
C LEU A 786 -25.35 18.57 -11.66
N VAL A 787 -25.82 17.45 -12.23
CA VAL A 787 -26.57 17.45 -13.49
C VAL A 787 -28.05 17.25 -13.21
N VAL A 788 -28.91 18.19 -13.62
CA VAL A 788 -30.37 18.12 -13.44
C VAL A 788 -31.06 18.04 -14.80
N VAL A 789 -31.73 16.91 -15.03
CA VAL A 789 -32.46 16.57 -16.25
C VAL A 789 -33.96 16.71 -15.99
N PRO A 790 -34.67 17.65 -16.62
CA PRO A 790 -36.12 17.77 -16.51
C PRO A 790 -36.83 16.66 -17.32
N SER A 791 -37.92 16.09 -16.79
CA SER A 791 -38.69 15.05 -17.49
C SER A 791 -39.60 15.58 -18.60
N ALA A 792 -39.86 16.89 -18.65
CA ALA A 792 -40.71 17.52 -19.67
C ALA A 792 -39.90 17.85 -20.94
N GLY A 793 -40.20 17.14 -22.03
CA GLY A 793 -39.48 17.20 -23.30
C GLY A 793 -39.50 18.59 -23.96
N LYS A 794 -38.49 19.40 -23.65
CA LYS A 794 -37.95 20.60 -24.33
C LYS A 794 -37.11 21.48 -23.39
N ALA A 795 -37.19 21.28 -22.07
CA ALA A 795 -36.35 22.03 -21.13
C ALA A 795 -34.92 21.47 -21.16
N ALA A 796 -33.94 22.35 -21.29
CA ALA A 796 -32.56 21.92 -21.47
C ALA A 796 -31.90 21.51 -20.14
N VAL A 797 -31.00 20.52 -20.20
CA VAL A 797 -30.35 19.91 -19.03
C VAL A 797 -29.39 20.91 -18.38
N SER A 798 -29.48 21.06 -17.06
CA SER A 798 -28.70 22.06 -16.32
C SER A 798 -27.53 21.41 -15.59
N VAL A 799 -26.38 22.07 -15.60
CA VAL A 799 -25.20 21.73 -14.80
C VAL A 799 -24.99 22.81 -13.75
N TYR A 800 -24.95 22.45 -12.48
CA TYR A 800 -24.66 23.35 -11.37
C TYR A 800 -23.28 23.04 -10.79
N VAL A 801 -22.44 24.05 -10.65
CA VAL A 801 -21.06 23.88 -10.18
C VAL A 801 -20.54 25.12 -9.47
N GLY A 802 -19.86 24.91 -8.35
CA GLY A 802 -19.22 25.95 -7.55
C GLY A 802 -17.71 25.99 -7.77
N SER A 803 -17.08 27.10 -7.40
CA SER A 803 -15.63 27.30 -7.58
C SER A 803 -14.99 28.11 -6.45
N HIS A 804 -13.66 28.17 -6.46
CA HIS A 804 -12.88 28.93 -5.48
C HIS A 804 -12.94 30.45 -5.70
N SER A 805 -13.61 30.92 -6.76
CA SER A 805 -13.86 32.35 -7.01
C SER A 805 -15.15 32.83 -6.35
N HIS A 806 -15.77 31.97 -5.53
CA HIS A 806 -17.06 32.17 -4.90
C HIS A 806 -18.22 32.14 -5.92
N ALA A 807 -17.94 31.83 -7.20
CA ALA A 807 -18.94 31.73 -8.24
C ALA A 807 -19.64 30.38 -8.20
N MET A 808 -20.97 30.43 -8.07
CA MET A 808 -21.89 29.34 -8.36
C MET A 808 -22.47 29.56 -9.76
N GLN A 809 -22.22 28.63 -10.68
CA GLN A 809 -22.69 28.73 -12.07
C GLN A 809 -23.78 27.70 -12.35
N ALA A 810 -24.76 28.09 -13.16
CA ALA A 810 -25.66 27.19 -13.86
C ALA A 810 -25.37 27.25 -15.36
N LEU A 811 -25.03 26.11 -15.94
CA LEU A 811 -24.66 25.96 -17.35
C LEU A 811 -25.68 25.08 -18.06
N ASP A 812 -25.85 25.30 -19.35
CA ASP A 812 -26.50 24.35 -20.23
C ASP A 812 -25.58 23.16 -20.54
N LEU A 813 -26.03 21.92 -20.37
CA LEU A 813 -25.20 20.74 -20.61
C LEU A 813 -24.82 20.57 -22.10
N ASP A 814 -25.69 20.98 -23.03
CA ASP A 814 -25.48 20.73 -24.45
C ASP A 814 -24.63 21.81 -25.12
N SER A 815 -24.85 23.08 -24.78
CA SER A 815 -24.11 24.22 -25.35
C SER A 815 -22.94 24.71 -24.49
N GLY A 816 -22.98 24.47 -23.18
CA GLY A 816 -22.05 25.08 -22.22
C GLY A 816 -22.36 26.56 -21.92
N GLU A 817 -23.48 27.09 -22.42
CA GLU A 817 -23.87 28.48 -22.19
C GLU A 817 -24.20 28.73 -20.72
N LEU A 818 -23.70 29.85 -20.20
CA LEU A 818 -23.98 30.31 -18.85
C LEU A 818 -25.41 30.83 -18.76
N ARG A 819 -26.25 30.15 -17.97
CA ARG A 819 -27.63 30.57 -17.69
C ARG A 819 -27.66 31.66 -16.62
N TRP A 820 -26.91 31.44 -15.55
CA TRP A 820 -26.71 32.43 -14.50
C TRP A 820 -25.42 32.11 -13.73
N GLU A 821 -24.87 33.15 -13.11
CA GLU A 821 -23.77 33.07 -12.15
C GLU A 821 -24.15 33.88 -10.91
N LYS A 822 -23.90 33.30 -9.72
CA LYS A 822 -24.07 33.98 -8.45
C LYS A 822 -22.77 33.93 -7.66
N THR A 823 -22.30 35.09 -7.20
CA THR A 823 -21.18 35.17 -6.26
C THR A 823 -21.70 35.00 -4.83
N LEU A 824 -21.18 34.02 -4.09
CA LEU A 824 -21.49 33.75 -2.69
C LEU A 824 -20.42 34.38 -1.77
N GLY A 825 -20.55 34.18 -0.45
CA GLY A 825 -19.69 34.85 0.54
C GLY A 825 -18.24 34.38 0.51
N ASP A 826 -17.99 33.12 0.17
CA ASP A 826 -16.65 32.51 0.09
C ASP A 826 -16.61 31.39 -0.98
N ARG A 827 -15.48 30.69 -1.10
CA ARG A 827 -15.29 29.56 -2.01
C ARG A 827 -16.31 28.46 -1.79
N ILE A 828 -16.57 27.75 -2.88
CA ILE A 828 -17.58 26.70 -2.96
C ILE A 828 -16.92 25.41 -3.40
N GLU A 829 -16.76 24.49 -2.45
CA GLU A 829 -16.24 23.13 -2.72
C GLU A 829 -17.32 22.06 -2.47
N SER A 830 -18.43 22.43 -1.82
CA SER A 830 -19.62 21.60 -1.74
C SER A 830 -20.21 21.43 -3.13
N SER A 831 -20.45 20.18 -3.54
CA SER A 831 -21.33 19.92 -4.68
C SER A 831 -22.74 20.42 -4.37
N ALA A 832 -23.41 20.93 -5.38
CA ALA A 832 -24.80 21.38 -5.27
C ALA A 832 -25.74 20.18 -5.13
N CYS A 833 -26.86 20.38 -4.43
CA CYS A 833 -27.92 19.38 -4.27
C CYS A 833 -29.26 19.96 -4.77
N ALA A 834 -30.03 19.17 -5.54
CA ALA A 834 -31.38 19.58 -5.94
C ALA A 834 -32.37 19.38 -4.78
N SER A 835 -33.21 20.40 -4.53
CA SER A 835 -34.35 20.27 -3.61
C SER A 835 -35.41 19.31 -4.14
N ARG A 836 -36.30 18.83 -3.25
CA ARG A 836 -37.39 17.92 -3.61
C ARG A 836 -38.30 18.43 -4.74
N CYS A 837 -38.53 19.74 -4.82
CA CYS A 837 -39.35 20.35 -5.87
C CYS A 837 -38.60 20.64 -7.18
N GLY A 838 -37.27 20.53 -7.20
CA GLY A 838 -36.41 20.93 -8.34
C GLY A 838 -36.29 22.44 -8.54
N GLY A 839 -37.06 23.26 -7.81
CA GLY A 839 -37.06 24.72 -7.90
C GLY A 839 -35.89 25.39 -7.16
N PHE A 840 -35.18 24.65 -6.31
CA PHE A 840 -34.03 25.15 -5.58
C PHE A 840 -32.82 24.23 -5.69
N VAL A 841 -31.64 24.84 -5.65
CA VAL A 841 -30.33 24.20 -5.51
C VAL A 841 -29.76 24.62 -4.16
N VAL A 842 -29.34 23.64 -3.36
CA VAL A 842 -28.74 23.84 -2.03
C VAL A 842 -27.24 23.62 -2.12
N VAL A 843 -26.45 24.53 -1.55
CA VAL A 843 -24.99 24.47 -1.59
C VAL A 843 -24.38 25.00 -0.29
N GLY A 844 -23.38 24.30 0.25
CA GLY A 844 -22.58 24.77 1.36
C GLY A 844 -21.46 25.70 0.92
N CYS A 845 -21.12 26.69 1.75
CA CYS A 845 -20.06 27.65 1.49
C CYS A 845 -19.10 27.75 2.68
N TYR A 846 -17.86 28.15 2.42
CA TYR A 846 -16.83 28.31 3.45
C TYR A 846 -17.04 29.52 4.37
N ASP A 847 -17.97 30.42 4.05
CA ASP A 847 -18.42 31.48 4.96
C ASP A 847 -19.29 30.98 6.12
N GLY A 848 -19.49 29.66 6.21
CA GLY A 848 -20.31 29.01 7.23
C GLY A 848 -21.81 29.00 6.92
N LEU A 849 -22.21 29.40 5.71
CA LEU A 849 -23.61 29.41 5.29
C LEU A 849 -23.96 28.23 4.38
N VAL A 850 -25.20 27.77 4.53
CA VAL A 850 -25.88 26.92 3.55
C VAL A 850 -26.80 27.82 2.74
N TYR A 851 -26.55 27.92 1.44
CA TYR A 851 -27.32 28.71 0.51
C TYR A 851 -28.39 27.87 -0.17
N VAL A 852 -29.62 28.37 -0.19
CA VAL A 852 -30.72 27.84 -0.99
C VAL A 852 -30.96 28.83 -2.12
N LEU A 853 -30.53 28.46 -3.32
CA LEU A 853 -30.63 29.28 -4.54
C LEU A 853 -31.80 28.81 -5.38
N ARG A 854 -32.53 29.73 -6.01
CA ARG A 854 -33.54 29.36 -6.99
C ARG A 854 -32.85 28.82 -8.25
N SER A 855 -33.30 27.67 -8.75
CA SER A 855 -32.66 26.98 -9.87
C SER A 855 -32.74 27.76 -11.19
N SER A 856 -33.75 28.62 -11.37
CA SER A 856 -33.97 29.36 -12.60
C SER A 856 -33.05 30.57 -12.82
N ASP A 857 -32.69 31.29 -11.75
CA ASP A 857 -32.00 32.60 -11.84
C ASP A 857 -30.84 32.76 -10.83
N GLY A 858 -30.63 31.78 -9.94
CA GLY A 858 -29.57 31.83 -8.93
C GLY A 858 -29.87 32.78 -7.75
N GLU A 859 -31.09 33.34 -7.64
CA GLU A 859 -31.44 34.22 -6.54
C GLU A 859 -31.49 33.48 -5.21
N VAL A 860 -30.99 34.13 -4.16
CA VAL A 860 -30.91 33.53 -2.82
C VAL A 860 -32.30 33.51 -2.20
N HIS A 861 -32.89 32.32 -2.08
CA HIS A 861 -34.19 32.12 -1.45
C HIS A 861 -34.07 32.12 0.09
N TRP A 862 -33.04 31.47 0.60
CA TRP A 862 -32.77 31.36 2.03
C TRP A 862 -31.29 31.06 2.28
N THR A 863 -30.78 31.52 3.41
CA THR A 863 -29.48 31.15 3.95
C THR A 863 -29.65 30.63 5.36
N PHE A 864 -28.95 29.55 5.68
CA PHE A 864 -28.86 29.03 7.04
C PHE A 864 -27.42 29.18 7.53
N ALA A 865 -27.24 29.82 8.68
CA ALA A 865 -25.93 29.97 9.31
C ALA A 865 -25.61 28.76 10.17
N THR A 866 -24.53 28.07 9.83
CA THR A 866 -23.91 27.07 10.70
C THR A 866 -22.86 27.75 11.60
N GLY A 867 -22.21 27.01 12.48
CA GLY A 867 -21.17 27.55 13.35
C GLY A 867 -19.80 27.73 12.69
N ASP A 868 -19.57 27.14 11.51
CA ASP A 868 -18.28 27.13 10.82
C ASP A 868 -18.47 26.72 9.34
N SER A 869 -17.40 26.75 8.54
CA SER A 869 -17.35 26.41 7.11
C SER A 869 -18.15 25.15 6.71
N VAL A 870 -18.82 25.20 5.55
CA VAL A 870 -19.64 24.09 5.03
C VAL A 870 -19.06 23.56 3.72
N LYS A 871 -18.20 22.55 3.82
CA LYS A 871 -17.70 21.80 2.65
C LYS A 871 -18.58 20.60 2.28
N SER A 872 -19.20 19.96 3.28
CA SER A 872 -20.02 18.76 3.07
C SER A 872 -21.17 19.06 2.11
N SER A 873 -21.33 18.22 1.08
CA SER A 873 -22.44 18.35 0.13
C SER A 873 -23.75 17.89 0.77
N ALA A 874 -24.79 18.70 0.64
CA ALA A 874 -26.09 18.38 1.21
C ALA A 874 -26.75 17.17 0.52
N VAL A 875 -27.62 16.47 1.25
CA VAL A 875 -28.46 15.39 0.71
C VAL A 875 -29.92 15.66 1.06
N VAL A 876 -30.82 15.48 0.10
CA VAL A 876 -32.26 15.67 0.29
C VAL A 876 -32.93 14.33 0.61
N ASP A 877 -33.87 14.35 1.55
CA ASP A 877 -34.80 13.26 1.81
C ASP A 877 -35.97 13.32 0.82
N PRO A 878 -36.14 12.32 -0.07
CA PRO A 878 -37.25 12.30 -1.01
C PRO A 878 -38.63 12.28 -0.32
N SER A 879 -38.72 11.68 0.87
CA SER A 879 -39.97 11.43 1.56
C SER A 879 -40.46 12.66 2.32
N SER A 880 -39.56 13.31 3.07
CA SER A 880 -39.88 14.47 3.91
C SER A 880 -39.58 15.80 3.21
N GLY A 881 -38.63 15.83 2.27
CA GLY A 881 -38.11 17.06 1.67
C GLY A 881 -37.06 17.77 2.53
N LEU A 882 -36.70 17.21 3.68
CA LEU A 882 -35.64 17.75 4.53
C LEU A 882 -34.29 17.63 3.84
N VAL A 883 -33.41 18.59 4.13
CA VAL A 883 -32.06 18.66 3.60
C VAL A 883 -31.08 18.45 4.75
N TYR A 884 -30.22 17.43 4.64
CA TYR A 884 -29.21 17.12 5.63
C TYR A 884 -27.83 17.57 5.17
N VAL A 885 -27.08 18.23 6.05
CA VAL A 885 -25.77 18.79 5.74
C VAL A 885 -24.86 18.80 6.97
N GLY A 886 -23.59 18.48 6.79
CA GLY A 886 -22.55 18.59 7.81
C GLY A 886 -21.81 19.93 7.77
N SER A 887 -21.29 20.40 8.91
CA SER A 887 -20.44 21.58 9.01
C SER A 887 -19.15 21.28 9.79
N HIS A 888 -18.14 22.14 9.62
CA HIS A 888 -16.89 22.07 10.36
C HIS A 888 -17.05 22.38 11.85
N ASP A 889 -18.20 22.94 12.25
CA ASP A 889 -18.60 23.14 13.65
C ASP A 889 -18.92 21.84 14.40
N GLN A 890 -18.61 20.69 13.79
CA GLN A 890 -18.84 19.34 14.28
C GLN A 890 -20.33 18.97 14.41
N HIS A 891 -21.23 19.66 13.71
CA HIS A 891 -22.65 19.36 13.67
C HIS A 891 -23.10 18.82 12.31
N THR A 892 -24.16 18.03 12.36
CA THR A 892 -25.03 17.74 11.22
C THR A 892 -26.37 18.40 11.46
N TYR A 893 -26.92 19.04 10.43
CA TYR A 893 -28.17 19.77 10.47
C TYR A 893 -29.21 19.11 9.59
N ALA A 894 -30.47 19.10 10.04
CA ALA A 894 -31.64 18.87 9.18
C ALA A 894 -32.37 20.19 8.97
N LEU A 895 -32.49 20.58 7.71
CA LEU A 895 -33.06 21.84 7.30
C LEU A 895 -34.35 21.59 6.53
N ASP A 896 -35.41 22.26 6.94
CA ASP A 896 -36.60 22.44 6.12
C ASP A 896 -36.44 23.76 5.36
N ILE A 897 -36.07 23.65 4.09
CA ILE A 897 -35.83 24.82 3.24
C ILE A 897 -37.11 25.57 2.86
N TYR A 898 -38.28 24.92 2.96
CA TYR A 898 -39.57 25.52 2.64
C TYR A 898 -40.11 26.29 3.85
N ALA A 899 -39.97 25.72 5.04
CA ALA A 899 -40.26 26.40 6.31
C ALA A 899 -39.14 27.37 6.74
N LYS A 900 -37.98 27.34 6.06
CA LYS A 900 -36.77 28.12 6.39
C LYS A 900 -36.34 27.91 7.85
N ALA A 901 -36.35 26.65 8.28
CA ALA A 901 -36.13 26.27 9.67
C ALA A 901 -35.11 25.13 9.77
N CYS A 902 -34.29 25.16 10.83
CA CYS A 902 -33.51 24.01 11.26
C CYS A 902 -34.41 23.13 12.14
N VAL A 903 -34.70 21.91 11.68
CA VAL A 903 -35.55 20.94 12.38
C VAL A 903 -34.81 20.35 13.57
N TRP A 904 -33.55 19.98 13.38
CA TRP A 904 -32.66 19.53 14.44
C TRP A 904 -31.20 19.76 14.06
N SER A 905 -30.34 19.87 15.07
CA SER A 905 -28.89 19.83 14.93
C SER A 905 -28.32 18.74 15.83
N LEU A 906 -27.32 18.02 15.34
CA LEU A 906 -26.66 16.92 16.04
C LEU A 906 -25.17 17.18 16.13
N HIS A 907 -24.64 17.29 17.35
CA HIS A 907 -23.20 17.32 17.58
C HIS A 907 -22.58 15.91 17.46
N CYS A 908 -21.65 15.73 16.52
CA CYS A 908 -21.11 14.43 16.14
C CYS A 908 -20.06 13.89 17.12
N GLN A 909 -19.34 14.75 17.87
CA GLN A 909 -18.28 14.42 18.85
C GLN A 909 -16.98 13.84 18.26
N GLY A 910 -16.73 14.02 16.97
CA GLY A 910 -15.57 13.45 16.28
C GLY A 910 -14.90 14.44 15.35
N GLY A 911 -14.85 15.73 15.69
CA GLY A 911 -14.32 16.77 14.81
C GLY A 911 -15.26 17.15 13.66
N ALA A 912 -14.75 17.91 12.69
CA ALA A 912 -15.51 18.48 11.60
C ALA A 912 -16.25 17.42 10.78
N VAL A 913 -17.48 17.75 10.36
CA VAL A 913 -18.25 16.95 9.40
C VAL A 913 -17.93 17.42 7.98
N PHE A 914 -16.72 17.06 7.53
CA PHE A 914 -16.23 17.40 6.20
C PHE A 914 -16.87 16.52 5.11
N SER A 915 -17.12 15.26 5.44
CA SER A 915 -17.71 14.27 4.54
C SER A 915 -19.20 14.49 4.34
N SER A 916 -19.68 14.27 3.11
CA SER A 916 -21.07 14.48 2.74
C SER A 916 -21.96 13.36 3.33
N PRO A 917 -23.06 13.68 4.02
CA PRO A 917 -23.96 12.67 4.56
C PRO A 917 -24.55 11.77 3.46
N CYS A 918 -24.98 10.56 3.84
CA CYS A 918 -25.62 9.60 2.96
C CYS A 918 -26.93 9.11 3.56
N LEU A 919 -28.04 9.23 2.83
CA LEU A 919 -29.34 8.77 3.27
C LEU A 919 -29.61 7.37 2.71
N SER A 920 -29.93 6.42 3.58
CA SER A 920 -30.55 5.14 3.20
C SER A 920 -32.07 5.26 3.28
N ALA A 921 -32.77 4.70 2.30
CA ALA A 921 -34.23 4.62 2.30
C ALA A 921 -34.74 3.49 3.21
N SER A 922 -34.03 2.35 3.24
CA SER A 922 -34.39 1.18 4.03
C SER A 922 -33.13 0.48 4.55
N PRO A 923 -32.91 0.42 5.88
CA PRO A 923 -33.63 1.17 6.90
C PRO A 923 -33.41 2.68 6.72
N HIS A 924 -34.37 3.50 7.16
CA HIS A 924 -34.32 4.96 7.01
C HIS A 924 -33.29 5.57 7.96
N HIS A 925 -32.02 5.55 7.54
CA HIS A 925 -30.84 5.98 8.31
C HIS A 925 -30.07 7.07 7.55
N LEU A 926 -29.54 8.03 8.30
CA LEU A 926 -28.60 9.03 7.80
C LEU A 926 -27.18 8.67 8.30
N TYR A 927 -26.27 8.43 7.38
CA TYR A 927 -24.87 8.14 7.66
C TYR A 927 -24.02 9.40 7.62
N VAL A 928 -23.21 9.60 8.65
CA VAL A 928 -22.35 10.78 8.81
C VAL A 928 -20.94 10.33 9.17
N ALA A 929 -19.94 10.91 8.52
CA ALA A 929 -18.52 10.63 8.78
C ALA A 929 -17.77 11.91 9.17
N THR A 930 -16.78 11.80 10.07
CA THR A 930 -16.07 12.96 10.63
C THR A 930 -14.54 12.86 10.52
N LEU A 931 -13.84 14.00 10.61
CA LEU A 931 -12.38 14.05 10.52
C LEU A 931 -11.65 13.46 11.73
N GLY A 932 -12.31 13.30 12.87
CA GLY A 932 -11.81 12.52 14.01
C GLY A 932 -12.01 11.00 13.88
N GLY A 933 -12.42 10.51 12.71
CA GLY A 933 -12.51 9.08 12.44
C GLY A 933 -13.76 8.40 12.97
N LEU A 934 -14.89 9.12 13.02
CA LEU A 934 -16.16 8.58 13.50
C LEU A 934 -17.12 8.35 12.33
N LEU A 935 -17.70 7.14 12.24
CA LEU A 935 -18.85 6.84 11.38
C LEU A 935 -20.10 6.69 12.25
N LEU A 936 -21.16 7.43 11.94
CA LEU A 936 -22.41 7.50 12.67
C LEU A 936 -23.57 7.02 11.79
N ALA A 937 -24.52 6.30 12.38
CA ALA A 937 -25.88 6.22 11.86
C ALA A 937 -26.80 7.08 12.73
N VAL A 938 -27.64 7.88 12.09
CA VAL A 938 -28.53 8.85 12.72
C VAL A 938 -29.94 8.62 12.20
N ASN A 939 -30.93 8.71 13.08
CA ASN A 939 -32.33 8.72 12.67
C ASN A 939 -32.64 10.05 11.97
N PRO A 940 -32.99 10.08 10.67
CA PRO A 940 -33.13 11.31 9.90
C PRO A 940 -34.26 12.22 10.42
N VAL A 941 -35.30 11.64 11.03
CA VAL A 941 -36.46 12.38 11.52
C VAL A 941 -36.16 13.07 12.86
N THR A 942 -35.45 12.41 13.75
CA THR A 942 -35.26 12.87 15.14
C THR A 942 -33.86 13.43 15.43
N GLY A 943 -32.89 13.21 14.55
CA GLY A 943 -31.49 13.55 14.79
C GLY A 943 -30.80 12.69 15.85
N LYS A 944 -31.46 11.64 16.38
CA LYS A 944 -30.87 10.76 17.40
C LYS A 944 -29.87 9.79 16.79
N LYS A 945 -28.71 9.64 17.44
CA LYS A 945 -27.69 8.64 17.08
C LYS A 945 -28.27 7.23 17.30
N ILE A 946 -28.15 6.39 16.29
CA ILE A 946 -28.54 4.98 16.30
C ILE A 946 -27.35 4.14 16.75
N TRP A 947 -26.21 4.30 16.08
CA TRP A 947 -24.94 3.68 16.45
C TRP A 947 -23.75 4.55 16.02
N LYS A 948 -22.57 4.23 16.55
CA LYS A 948 -21.30 4.86 16.18
C LYS A 948 -20.17 3.83 16.08
N SER A 949 -19.26 4.03 15.14
CA SER A 949 -18.03 3.25 14.99
C SER A 949 -16.83 4.20 14.98
N VAL A 950 -15.77 3.86 15.73
CA VAL A 950 -14.54 4.65 15.84
C VAL A 950 -13.45 3.95 15.03
N LEU A 951 -13.00 4.59 13.96
CA LEU A 951 -11.92 4.14 13.10
C LEU A 951 -10.56 4.75 13.49
N GLY A 952 -10.56 5.86 14.24
CA GLY A 952 -9.36 6.46 14.83
C GLY A 952 -8.47 7.25 13.86
N LYS A 953 -8.86 7.34 12.57
CA LYS A 953 -8.19 8.13 11.55
C LYS A 953 -9.21 8.91 10.69
N PRO A 954 -8.86 10.09 10.15
CA PRO A 954 -9.81 10.94 9.43
C PRO A 954 -10.59 10.26 8.30
N LEU A 955 -11.88 10.63 8.19
CA LEU A 955 -12.77 10.17 7.11
C LEU A 955 -13.11 11.34 6.19
N PHE A 956 -12.28 11.59 5.17
CA PHE A 956 -12.57 12.52 4.06
C PHE A 956 -13.52 11.92 3.03
N SER A 957 -13.58 10.58 2.96
CA SER A 957 -14.48 9.82 2.11
C SER A 957 -15.91 9.93 2.62
N SER A 958 -16.84 10.33 1.76
CA SER A 958 -18.27 10.35 2.12
C SER A 958 -18.83 8.93 2.14
N PRO A 959 -19.64 8.54 3.15
CA PRO A 959 -20.25 7.23 3.15
C PRO A 959 -21.16 7.03 1.93
N HIS A 960 -21.26 5.80 1.46
CA HIS A 960 -22.23 5.41 0.43
C HIS A 960 -22.85 4.08 0.80
N CYS A 961 -24.19 4.00 0.77
CA CYS A 961 -24.91 2.79 1.13
C CYS A 961 -25.68 2.19 -0.04
N ASN A 962 -25.98 0.90 0.08
CA ASN A 962 -27.01 0.20 -0.68
C ASN A 962 -28.06 -0.34 0.30
N GLU A 963 -28.87 -1.32 -0.10
CA GLU A 963 -29.93 -1.91 0.75
C GLU A 963 -29.40 -2.81 1.88
N LYS A 964 -28.13 -3.23 1.81
CA LYS A 964 -27.53 -4.20 2.74
C LYS A 964 -26.49 -3.56 3.67
N SER A 965 -25.71 -2.64 3.15
CA SER A 965 -24.53 -2.11 3.83
C SER A 965 -24.22 -0.65 3.49
N VAL A 966 -23.37 -0.05 4.32
CA VAL A 966 -22.74 1.25 4.12
C VAL A 966 -21.24 1.10 4.05
N CYS A 967 -20.62 1.72 3.06
CA CYS A 967 -19.17 1.72 2.86
C CYS A 967 -18.59 3.12 3.05
N VAL A 968 -17.37 3.21 3.56
CA VAL A 968 -16.62 4.48 3.73
C VAL A 968 -15.11 4.25 3.62
N GLY A 969 -14.41 5.13 2.92
CA GLY A 969 -12.94 5.13 2.85
C GLY A 969 -12.29 5.87 4.03
N CYS A 970 -11.10 5.45 4.41
CA CYS A 970 -10.34 6.06 5.50
C CYS A 970 -8.93 6.42 5.04
N VAL A 971 -8.34 7.44 5.67
CA VAL A 971 -6.96 7.85 5.36
C VAL A 971 -5.91 6.82 5.78
N ASP A 972 -6.28 5.84 6.61
CA ASP A 972 -5.44 4.70 6.97
C ASP A 972 -5.21 3.71 5.80
N GLY A 973 -5.80 3.97 4.64
CA GLY A 973 -5.70 3.12 3.46
C GLY A 973 -6.75 2.01 3.41
N ASN A 974 -7.83 2.08 4.18
CA ASN A 974 -8.87 1.05 4.17
C ASN A 974 -10.21 1.58 3.66
N LEU A 975 -10.92 0.74 2.91
CA LEU A 975 -12.35 0.83 2.65
C LEU A 975 -13.07 -0.08 3.64
N TYR A 976 -13.92 0.51 4.49
CA TYR A 976 -14.69 -0.21 5.50
C TYR A 976 -16.13 -0.39 5.05
N CYS A 977 -16.70 -1.56 5.33
CA CYS A 977 -18.11 -1.87 5.09
C CYS A 977 -18.81 -2.29 6.38
N TYR A 978 -19.96 -1.69 6.64
CA TYR A 978 -20.79 -1.95 7.81
C TYR A 978 -22.21 -2.34 7.41
N THR A 979 -22.83 -3.21 8.19
CA THR A 979 -24.27 -3.44 8.11
C THR A 979 -25.02 -2.18 8.54
N HIS A 980 -26.30 -2.08 8.18
CA HIS A 980 -27.12 -0.97 8.68
C HIS A 980 -27.31 -0.98 10.21
N SER A 981 -27.03 -2.08 10.90
CA SER A 981 -27.03 -2.19 12.37
C SER A 981 -25.72 -1.78 13.03
N GLY A 982 -24.66 -1.52 12.26
CA GLY A 982 -23.36 -1.03 12.77
C GLY A 982 -22.29 -2.10 12.96
N GLU A 983 -22.51 -3.31 12.45
CA GLU A 983 -21.52 -4.39 12.50
C GLU A 983 -20.58 -4.28 11.30
N LYS A 984 -19.27 -4.37 11.52
CA LYS A 984 -18.29 -4.37 10.42
C LYS A 984 -18.38 -5.69 9.67
N VAL A 985 -18.76 -5.64 8.39
CA VAL A 985 -18.89 -6.82 7.52
C VAL A 985 -17.52 -7.25 7.00
N TRP A 986 -16.76 -6.30 6.48
CA TRP A 986 -15.43 -6.53 5.93
C TRP A 986 -14.65 -5.22 5.86
N GLN A 987 -13.36 -5.34 5.59
CA GLN A 987 -12.48 -4.22 5.27
C GLN A 987 -11.59 -4.62 4.09
N PHE A 988 -11.31 -3.66 3.21
CA PHE A 988 -10.40 -3.84 2.08
C PHE A 988 -9.27 -2.82 2.15
N SER A 989 -8.02 -3.27 2.10
CA SER A 989 -6.84 -2.41 2.26
C SER A 989 -6.20 -2.07 0.92
N THR A 990 -6.02 -0.78 0.67
CA THR A 990 -5.19 -0.20 -0.39
C THR A 990 -3.78 0.09 0.16
N LYS A 991 -2.86 0.56 -0.69
CA LYS A 991 -1.47 0.93 -0.30
C LYS A 991 -1.30 2.41 0.00
N GLY A 992 -2.38 3.18 0.00
CA GLY A 992 -2.36 4.61 0.23
C GLY A 992 -3.73 5.12 0.69
N PRO A 993 -3.80 6.34 1.24
CA PRO A 993 -5.03 6.88 1.81
C PRO A 993 -6.24 6.84 0.85
N VAL A 994 -7.44 6.57 1.38
CA VAL A 994 -8.68 6.50 0.61
C VAL A 994 -9.54 7.74 0.84
N PHE A 995 -9.33 8.77 0.03
CA PHE A 995 -10.12 10.01 0.04
C PHE A 995 -11.35 9.93 -0.87
N SER A 996 -11.27 9.13 -1.95
CA SER A 996 -12.41 8.87 -2.83
C SER A 996 -13.57 8.27 -2.03
N SER A 997 -14.77 8.80 -2.25
CA SER A 997 -15.99 8.14 -1.77
C SER A 997 -16.23 6.85 -2.56
N PRO A 998 -16.72 5.77 -1.93
CA PRO A 998 -17.13 4.58 -2.65
C PRO A 998 -18.29 4.90 -3.60
N CYS A 999 -18.22 4.33 -4.80
CA CYS A 999 -19.25 4.41 -5.82
C CYS A 999 -19.97 3.07 -5.89
N ILE A 1000 -21.28 3.07 -5.58
CA ILE A 1000 -22.13 1.88 -5.63
C ILE A 1000 -23.24 2.16 -6.63
N SER A 1001 -23.37 1.33 -7.65
CA SER A 1001 -24.36 1.50 -8.73
C SER A 1001 -25.21 0.26 -8.89
N SER A 1002 -26.50 0.43 -9.16
CA SER A 1002 -27.40 -0.67 -9.50
C SER A 1002 -27.15 -1.25 -10.89
N LEU A 1003 -26.34 -0.58 -11.73
CA LEU A 1003 -25.95 -1.07 -13.06
C LEU A 1003 -24.94 -2.22 -13.01
N THR A 1004 -24.31 -2.46 -11.86
CA THR A 1004 -23.38 -3.57 -11.66
C THR A 1004 -23.94 -4.47 -10.58
N GLU A 1005 -23.88 -5.79 -10.81
CA GLU A 1005 -24.57 -6.75 -9.92
C GLU A 1005 -24.01 -6.84 -8.51
N GLN A 1006 -22.88 -6.17 -8.17
CA GLN A 1006 -22.32 -5.99 -6.80
C GLN A 1006 -20.97 -5.23 -6.72
N GLY A 1007 -20.60 -4.43 -7.73
CA GLY A 1007 -19.28 -3.76 -7.76
C GLY A 1007 -19.25 -2.47 -6.93
N ILE A 1008 -18.30 -2.36 -6.01
CA ILE A 1008 -18.00 -1.15 -5.23
C ILE A 1008 -16.69 -0.57 -5.76
N PHE A 1009 -16.77 0.61 -6.38
CA PHE A 1009 -15.62 1.26 -7.00
C PHE A 1009 -15.04 2.35 -6.11
N VAL A 1010 -13.72 2.39 -5.94
CA VAL A 1010 -13.06 3.41 -5.12
C VAL A 1010 -11.69 3.78 -5.67
N GLY A 1011 -11.39 5.07 -5.68
CA GLY A 1011 -10.05 5.58 -5.97
C GLY A 1011 -9.16 5.65 -4.72
N SER A 1012 -7.86 5.53 -4.90
CA SER A 1012 -6.89 5.60 -3.81
C SER A 1012 -5.67 6.45 -4.19
N HIS A 1013 -5.01 6.99 -3.17
CA HIS A 1013 -3.81 7.81 -3.34
C HIS A 1013 -2.57 6.99 -3.75
N ASP A 1014 -2.64 5.66 -3.70
CA ASP A 1014 -1.64 4.76 -4.28
C ASP A 1014 -1.71 4.62 -5.81
N ARG A 1015 -2.50 5.48 -6.47
CA ARG A 1015 -2.71 5.55 -7.92
C ARG A 1015 -3.57 4.44 -8.50
N PHE A 1016 -4.30 3.70 -7.69
CA PHE A 1016 -5.22 2.67 -8.17
C PHE A 1016 -6.70 3.06 -8.05
N ILE A 1017 -7.49 2.59 -9.02
CA ILE A 1017 -8.94 2.47 -8.93
C ILE A 1017 -9.24 1.01 -8.66
N TYR A 1018 -9.94 0.73 -7.57
CA TYR A 1018 -10.31 -0.60 -7.13
C TYR A 1018 -11.78 -0.88 -7.42
N CYS A 1019 -12.08 -2.12 -7.79
CA CYS A 1019 -13.42 -2.67 -7.78
C CYS A 1019 -13.46 -3.83 -6.80
N CYS A 1020 -14.25 -3.68 -5.74
CA CYS A 1020 -14.49 -4.70 -4.73
C CYS A 1020 -15.86 -5.33 -4.95
N GLY A 1021 -15.99 -6.63 -4.71
CA GLY A 1021 -17.27 -7.31 -4.61
C GLY A 1021 -18.00 -6.92 -3.32
N ALA A 1022 -19.26 -7.37 -3.17
CA ALA A 1022 -20.06 -7.04 -1.99
C ALA A 1022 -19.55 -7.69 -0.69
N GLU A 1023 -18.72 -8.72 -0.79
CA GLU A 1023 -18.03 -9.38 0.32
C GLU A 1023 -16.64 -8.77 0.61
N GLY A 1024 -16.25 -7.71 -0.10
CA GLY A 1024 -14.95 -7.04 0.08
C GLY A 1024 -13.80 -7.71 -0.68
N THR A 1025 -14.09 -8.69 -1.53
CA THR A 1025 -13.10 -9.34 -2.40
C THR A 1025 -12.67 -8.41 -3.53
N LEU A 1026 -11.39 -8.41 -3.89
CA LEU A 1026 -10.91 -7.64 -5.04
C LEU A 1026 -11.36 -8.32 -6.33
N LEU A 1027 -12.16 -7.63 -7.15
CA LEU A 1027 -12.56 -8.11 -8.48
C LEU A 1027 -11.54 -7.71 -9.52
N TRP A 1028 -11.14 -6.44 -9.52
CA TRP A 1028 -10.07 -5.92 -10.36
C TRP A 1028 -9.52 -4.62 -9.79
N LYS A 1029 -8.34 -4.21 -10.24
CA LYS A 1029 -7.80 -2.86 -10.02
C LYS A 1029 -7.19 -2.31 -11.30
N PHE A 1030 -7.26 -1.01 -11.45
CA PHE A 1030 -6.71 -0.27 -12.58
C PHE A 1030 -5.65 0.72 -12.07
N GLU A 1031 -4.46 0.71 -12.65
CA GLU A 1031 -3.39 1.66 -12.32
C GLU A 1031 -3.56 2.95 -13.13
N ALA A 1032 -3.94 4.03 -12.45
CA ALA A 1032 -3.92 5.37 -13.01
C ALA A 1032 -2.50 5.97 -12.95
N THR A 1033 -2.29 7.08 -13.65
CA THR A 1033 -0.98 7.76 -13.72
C THR A 1033 -0.64 8.57 -12.47
N SER A 1034 -1.64 8.92 -11.65
CA SER A 1034 -1.49 9.67 -10.39
C SER A 1034 -2.56 9.25 -9.38
N SER A 1035 -2.52 9.80 -8.16
CA SER A 1035 -3.51 9.54 -7.11
C SER A 1035 -4.93 9.80 -7.60
N VAL A 1036 -5.89 8.98 -7.15
CA VAL A 1036 -7.30 9.12 -7.51
C VAL A 1036 -8.07 9.67 -6.31
N TYR A 1037 -8.38 10.96 -6.37
CA TYR A 1037 -9.11 11.68 -5.32
C TYR A 1037 -10.63 11.68 -5.57
N GLY A 1038 -11.03 11.94 -6.82
CA GLY A 1038 -12.43 12.01 -7.21
C GLY A 1038 -13.12 10.66 -7.16
N THR A 1039 -14.42 10.67 -6.81
CA THR A 1039 -15.25 9.46 -6.81
C THR A 1039 -15.54 9.00 -8.25
N PRO A 1040 -15.31 7.72 -8.59
CA PRO A 1040 -15.69 7.17 -9.89
C PRO A 1040 -17.20 7.28 -10.17
N PHE A 1041 -17.60 7.20 -11.44
CA PHE A 1041 -19.00 7.26 -11.87
C PHE A 1041 -19.30 6.17 -12.91
N VAL A 1042 -20.19 5.25 -12.57
CA VAL A 1042 -20.64 4.15 -13.44
C VAL A 1042 -21.76 4.65 -14.35
N PHE A 1043 -21.74 4.30 -15.62
CA PHE A 1043 -22.80 4.66 -16.56
C PHE A 1043 -22.98 3.60 -17.63
N HIS A 1044 -24.14 3.63 -18.27
CA HIS A 1044 -24.45 2.77 -19.41
C HIS A 1044 -24.37 3.58 -20.70
N SER A 1045 -23.65 3.08 -21.70
CA SER A 1045 -23.54 3.75 -23.01
C SER A 1045 -24.21 2.92 -24.09
N GLY A 1046 -25.32 3.42 -24.64
CA GLY A 1046 -26.04 2.76 -25.73
C GLY A 1046 -25.28 2.76 -27.06
N ASP A 1047 -24.32 3.67 -27.23
CA ASP A 1047 -23.54 3.81 -28.47
C ASP A 1047 -22.27 2.93 -28.47
N VAL A 1048 -21.77 2.53 -27.29
CA VAL A 1048 -20.56 1.71 -27.12
C VAL A 1048 -20.95 0.28 -26.74
N LYS A 1049 -21.41 -0.52 -27.71
CA LYS A 1049 -21.66 -1.98 -27.58
C LYS A 1049 -22.52 -2.42 -26.36
N ASP A 1050 -23.38 -1.55 -25.84
CA ASP A 1050 -24.24 -1.86 -24.68
C ASP A 1050 -23.43 -2.26 -23.42
N LYS A 1051 -22.25 -1.65 -23.22
CA LYS A 1051 -21.39 -1.91 -22.05
C LYS A 1051 -21.72 -0.98 -20.87
N VAL A 1052 -21.50 -1.50 -19.67
CA VAL A 1052 -21.43 -0.70 -18.44
C VAL A 1052 -20.00 -0.19 -18.27
N LEU A 1053 -19.84 1.13 -18.28
CA LEU A 1053 -18.56 1.83 -18.22
C LEU A 1053 -18.40 2.57 -16.88
N LEU A 1054 -17.16 2.92 -16.56
CA LEU A 1054 -16.77 3.67 -15.37
C LEU A 1054 -15.91 4.86 -15.78
N ALA A 1055 -16.34 6.07 -15.45
CA ALA A 1055 -15.55 7.28 -15.57
C ALA A 1055 -14.81 7.58 -14.26
N ALA A 1056 -13.52 7.91 -14.34
CA ALA A 1056 -12.72 8.31 -13.18
C ALA A 1056 -11.65 9.33 -13.59
N ALA A 1057 -11.17 10.13 -12.64
CA ALA A 1057 -10.11 11.11 -12.90
C ALA A 1057 -8.96 10.99 -11.89
N SER A 1058 -7.73 11.00 -12.38
CA SER A 1058 -6.53 11.09 -11.55
C SER A 1058 -6.06 12.54 -11.41
N THR A 1059 -5.35 12.84 -10.32
CA THR A 1059 -5.00 14.21 -9.95
C THR A 1059 -4.08 14.92 -10.94
N ASP A 1060 -3.41 14.19 -11.83
CA ASP A 1060 -2.58 14.75 -12.90
C ASP A 1060 -3.37 15.16 -14.16
N GLY A 1061 -4.70 15.12 -14.09
CA GLY A 1061 -5.61 15.59 -15.12
C GLY A 1061 -6.13 14.51 -16.08
N ASN A 1062 -5.67 13.25 -15.96
CA ASN A 1062 -6.19 12.19 -16.82
C ASN A 1062 -7.61 11.77 -16.41
N VAL A 1063 -8.51 11.71 -17.40
CA VAL A 1063 -9.88 11.22 -17.31
C VAL A 1063 -9.94 9.87 -18.02
N TRP A 1064 -10.26 8.82 -17.27
CA TRP A 1064 -10.27 7.44 -17.69
C TRP A 1064 -11.70 6.95 -17.89
N ILE A 1065 -11.93 6.22 -18.99
CA ILE A 1065 -13.14 5.43 -19.24
C ILE A 1065 -12.75 3.97 -19.20
N LEU A 1066 -13.26 3.24 -18.21
CA LEU A 1066 -12.97 1.83 -18.00
C LEU A 1066 -14.22 0.99 -18.23
N ASP A 1067 -14.05 -0.26 -18.66
CA ASP A 1067 -15.09 -1.26 -18.58
C ASP A 1067 -15.33 -1.61 -17.10
N ALA A 1068 -16.55 -1.41 -16.60
CA ALA A 1068 -16.84 -1.54 -15.17
C ALA A 1068 -16.70 -2.99 -14.66
N LYS A 1069 -16.80 -3.98 -15.54
CA LYS A 1069 -16.72 -5.40 -15.18
C LYS A 1069 -15.28 -5.90 -15.11
N SER A 1070 -14.43 -5.45 -16.01
CA SER A 1070 -13.06 -5.95 -16.17
C SER A 1070 -11.97 -4.97 -15.72
N GLY A 1071 -12.30 -3.69 -15.55
CA GLY A 1071 -11.34 -2.63 -15.25
C GLY A 1071 -10.45 -2.24 -16.44
N ARG A 1072 -10.72 -2.79 -17.63
CA ARG A 1072 -9.95 -2.49 -18.85
C ARG A 1072 -10.21 -1.05 -19.29
N ALA A 1073 -9.15 -0.31 -19.61
CA ALA A 1073 -9.28 1.01 -20.20
C ALA A 1073 -9.87 0.92 -21.62
N GLU A 1074 -10.97 1.63 -21.83
CA GLU A 1074 -11.67 1.79 -23.10
C GLU A 1074 -11.37 3.15 -23.74
N GLY A 1075 -10.99 4.15 -22.93
CA GLY A 1075 -10.57 5.48 -23.39
C GLY A 1075 -9.86 6.28 -22.30
N VAL A 1076 -9.03 7.24 -22.70
CA VAL A 1076 -8.37 8.20 -21.81
C VAL A 1076 -8.18 9.53 -22.52
N ASP A 1077 -8.32 10.63 -21.80
CA ASP A 1077 -7.95 11.97 -22.25
C ASP A 1077 -7.37 12.78 -21.08
N LYS A 1078 -6.62 13.83 -21.37
CA LYS A 1078 -5.88 14.60 -20.37
C LYS A 1078 -6.32 16.05 -20.35
N LEU A 1079 -6.86 16.48 -19.20
CA LEU A 1079 -7.14 17.88 -18.92
C LEU A 1079 -5.84 18.64 -18.57
N PRO A 1080 -5.80 19.97 -18.79
CA PRO A 1080 -4.55 20.74 -18.68
C PRO A 1080 -4.06 20.97 -17.24
N GLY A 1081 -4.91 20.74 -16.24
CA GLY A 1081 -4.62 20.97 -14.83
C GLY A 1081 -5.06 19.81 -13.96
N GLU A 1082 -4.81 19.96 -12.65
CA GLU A 1082 -5.17 18.94 -11.68
C GLU A 1082 -6.68 18.76 -11.56
N VAL A 1083 -7.12 17.54 -11.24
CA VAL A 1083 -8.55 17.20 -11.11
C VAL A 1083 -8.82 16.60 -9.74
N PHE A 1084 -9.60 17.32 -8.93
CA PHE A 1084 -10.11 16.87 -7.63
C PHE A 1084 -11.64 16.70 -7.64
N SER A 1085 -12.32 17.33 -8.60
CA SER A 1085 -13.73 17.09 -8.91
C SER A 1085 -13.95 15.64 -9.33
N SER A 1086 -15.08 15.06 -8.93
CA SER A 1086 -15.54 13.77 -9.43
C SER A 1086 -16.27 13.96 -10.77
N PRO A 1087 -16.08 13.08 -11.78
CA PRO A 1087 -16.83 13.15 -13.02
C PRO A 1087 -18.31 12.77 -12.80
N VAL A 1088 -19.20 13.37 -13.59
CA VAL A 1088 -20.63 12.97 -13.68
C VAL A 1088 -20.99 12.80 -15.14
N VAL A 1089 -21.67 11.70 -15.47
CA VAL A 1089 -21.97 11.33 -16.86
C VAL A 1089 -23.49 11.30 -17.09
N TRP A 1090 -23.94 11.93 -18.18
CA TRP A 1090 -25.31 11.83 -18.69
C TRP A 1090 -25.30 11.61 -20.21
N GLY A 1091 -25.86 10.48 -20.65
CA GLY A 1091 -25.75 10.03 -22.04
C GLY A 1091 -24.28 9.88 -22.44
N THR A 1092 -23.87 10.60 -23.49
CA THR A 1092 -22.49 10.65 -24.01
C THR A 1092 -21.67 11.81 -23.43
N LYS A 1093 -22.21 12.57 -22.45
CA LYS A 1093 -21.56 13.78 -21.92
C LYS A 1093 -21.02 13.54 -20.52
N LEU A 1094 -19.72 13.73 -20.35
CA LEU A 1094 -19.03 13.67 -19.06
C LEU A 1094 -18.65 15.09 -18.63
N VAL A 1095 -19.09 15.51 -17.45
CA VAL A 1095 -18.77 16.82 -16.88
C VAL A 1095 -17.82 16.66 -15.70
N VAL A 1096 -16.78 17.49 -15.63
CA VAL A 1096 -15.78 17.47 -14.54
C VAL A 1096 -15.12 18.84 -14.35
N GLY A 1097 -14.88 19.23 -13.11
CA GLY A 1097 -14.12 20.43 -12.75
C GLY A 1097 -12.60 20.21 -12.77
N CYS A 1098 -11.84 21.25 -13.11
CA CYS A 1098 -10.39 21.23 -13.15
C CYS A 1098 -9.81 22.45 -12.43
N ARG A 1099 -8.63 22.28 -11.80
CA ARG A 1099 -7.93 23.36 -11.07
C ARG A 1099 -7.26 24.40 -11.96
N ASN A 1100 -7.38 24.26 -13.27
CA ASN A 1100 -6.98 25.30 -14.23
C ASN A 1100 -8.07 26.36 -14.47
N ASP A 1101 -9.01 26.49 -13.53
CA ASP A 1101 -10.13 27.44 -13.50
C ASP A 1101 -11.34 27.08 -14.38
N TYR A 1102 -11.35 25.91 -15.03
CA TYR A 1102 -12.42 25.52 -15.94
C TYR A 1102 -13.22 24.31 -15.47
N VAL A 1103 -14.51 24.31 -15.84
CA VAL A 1103 -15.35 23.10 -15.93
C VAL A 1103 -15.35 22.63 -17.37
N TYR A 1104 -15.16 21.33 -17.56
CA TYR A 1104 -15.12 20.68 -18.86
C TYR A 1104 -16.34 19.79 -19.06
N CYS A 1105 -16.89 19.81 -20.27
CA CYS A 1105 -17.75 18.74 -20.77
C CYS A 1105 -17.02 18.01 -21.90
N LEU A 1106 -16.83 16.71 -21.71
CA LEU A 1106 -16.25 15.80 -22.69
C LEU A 1106 -17.36 15.00 -23.36
N GLU A 1107 -17.31 14.90 -24.69
CA GLU A 1107 -18.17 14.04 -25.49
C GLU A 1107 -17.49 12.68 -25.68
N LEU A 1108 -18.23 11.61 -25.36
CA LEU A 1108 -17.86 10.22 -25.58
C LEU A 1108 -18.26 9.81 -27.00
N GLY A 1109 -17.28 9.45 -27.85
CA GLY A 1109 -17.52 8.97 -29.20
C GLY A 1109 -16.85 7.62 -29.47
N VAL A 1110 -17.48 6.79 -30.31
CA VAL A 1110 -16.86 5.56 -30.83
C VAL A 1110 -15.88 5.92 -31.93
N THR A 1111 -14.63 5.47 -31.85
CA THR A 1111 -13.69 5.58 -32.98
C THR A 1111 -14.16 4.68 -34.11
N ALA A 1112 -14.49 5.25 -35.27
CA ALA A 1112 -14.75 4.47 -36.48
C ALA A 1112 -13.51 3.61 -36.81
N ARG A 1113 -13.72 2.31 -37.03
CA ARG A 1113 -12.68 1.37 -37.44
C ARG A 1113 -12.21 1.63 -38.87
#